data_AF-A0AAV2YFY6-F1
#
_entry.id   AF-A0AAV2YFY6-F1
#
_cell.length_a   1.000
_cell.length_b   1.000
_cell.length_c   1.000
_cell.angle_alpha   90.00
_cell.angle_beta   90.00
_cell.angle_gamma   90.00
#
_symmetry.space_group_name_H-M   'P 1'
#
loop_
_entity.id
_entity.type
_entity.pdbx_description
1 polymer ?
#
loop_
_entity_poly.entity_id
_entity_poly.type
_entity_poly.pdbx_seq_one_letter_code
_entity_poly.pdbx_strand_id
1 'polypeptide(L)'
;MPVVLVTIAIVIIVILATRKSSKGSSSNNAGGDDATAKNVTRGPSCAKPVAPHRRVVAFWQSETDGCDRVPKGVTHVVFGFALVSDGRVVPSFQNTDKYIQTCVEKLRSKCIYTMASIGGSTNNHNLSSATDATKFASSAVSLIDKFGFDGLDIDDETVGSEYNAVHVVSRIKATREALQAKDKSLLLTYDAYFFEGVPSFCASPTNAPYTRCFPPQVLYHVDWINIMAYNVNKQPTEAAKIYQQALNTTFVDWSKQLDGDFTRATIGFCVKDSCAYGPGPSKDVIADWAAFAQRPKAGGGVMIYSASTEAVDDFPETISLRMVAHTRMAVTSSATMTPSLDGSSHALGARVPLTEVVSSARFRVEFTHDARARELRWVLFTNGRRGAIGKIIFTLENCAQSAHIKSIVVNKEYRGLGLARVLYMACVSTLQELHVPELHLEAEEDTRRHGKLVGLYREWGFAEKPDAKVLFLYNDTECFRKVPMMLSFQARPVASFPSKTEAGAWFCMLVLKTPDGTCLVASEDGLLEARRDKSHESMWQTLLGQDGEIFLRSVHGKFLCVEESGNVLADRHLNSTWETFQVVPHRSMNADDQSGAVAGGVALRNFHGGYLSIDAAAQTVKSSSEPVVWDAGDLINLVCGKSDTVPIYHKIMRKYQTKAFVQRQVAQFTSFQHATMTVAEACKALVSLNGDVDANASWVLKYMLASAEAVRQDGHPDWLQLVVFLRGLGLLFLLWTDEDNAILRSISPAEWLCQMTTWVVGRTIPSAIAFPELNELNADHCSPPCKDEDIETGMEHALLPWTPDEYLFRVLEFNKASLPSEALAVTRFWSLKTWHQQGHYDDLCAPQDFDTKEFLASLEDVSVVSDQAMQAVATDKLLPYYLSLAEKFLPRELQCGEAPGSPT
;
A
#
# COMPACT_ATOMS: atom_id res chain seq x y z
N MET A 1 -38.91 -48.45 -24.19
CA MET A 1 -39.41 -47.06 -24.19
C MET A 1 -38.21 -46.14 -24.13
N PRO A 2 -38.03 -45.21 -25.09
CA PRO A 2 -36.70 -44.78 -25.51
C PRO A 2 -36.28 -43.40 -25.00
N VAL A 3 -34.98 -43.32 -24.68
CA VAL A 3 -33.97 -42.31 -25.05
C VAL A 3 -34.52 -40.99 -25.66
N VAL A 4 -34.27 -39.88 -24.97
CA VAL A 4 -34.43 -38.52 -25.50
C VAL A 4 -33.04 -37.90 -25.66
N LEU A 5 -32.66 -37.66 -26.92
CA LEU A 5 -31.59 -36.74 -27.33
C LEU A 5 -31.94 -35.32 -26.88
N VAL A 6 -31.00 -34.61 -26.25
CA VAL A 6 -31.05 -33.15 -26.11
C VAL A 6 -29.95 -32.54 -26.97
N THR A 7 -30.36 -32.09 -28.15
CA THR A 7 -29.65 -31.15 -29.03
C THR A 7 -29.52 -29.80 -28.33
N ILE A 8 -28.30 -29.27 -28.17
CA ILE A 8 -28.06 -27.89 -27.74
C ILE A 8 -28.10 -26.99 -28.98
N ALA A 9 -29.11 -26.12 -29.04
CA ALA A 9 -29.31 -25.14 -30.10
C ALA A 9 -28.57 -23.84 -29.79
N ILE A 10 -27.86 -23.35 -30.81
CA ILE A 10 -27.22 -22.03 -30.90
C ILE A 10 -28.31 -20.95 -30.94
N VAL A 11 -28.20 -19.92 -30.08
CA VAL A 11 -29.09 -18.76 -30.10
C VAL A 11 -28.31 -17.55 -30.62
N ILE A 12 -28.60 -17.18 -31.87
CA ILE A 12 -28.30 -15.87 -32.47
C ILE A 12 -29.46 -14.93 -32.09
N ILE A 13 -29.18 -13.81 -31.43
CA ILE A 13 -30.17 -12.74 -31.21
C ILE A 13 -29.83 -11.55 -32.12
N VAL A 14 -30.64 -11.41 -33.17
CA VAL A 14 -30.82 -10.17 -33.95
C VAL A 14 -31.96 -9.39 -33.30
N ILE A 15 -31.73 -8.12 -32.92
CA ILE A 15 -32.82 -7.19 -32.59
C ILE A 15 -32.87 -6.09 -33.65
N LEU A 16 -33.89 -6.21 -34.52
CA LEU A 16 -34.48 -5.12 -35.29
C LEU A 16 -35.58 -4.47 -34.45
N ALA A 17 -35.57 -3.15 -34.28
CA ALA A 17 -36.79 -2.39 -33.99
C ALA A 17 -36.71 -0.96 -34.55
N THR A 18 -37.72 -0.67 -35.37
CA THR A 18 -37.92 0.50 -36.24
C THR A 18 -38.63 1.70 -35.59
N ARG A 19 -38.53 2.85 -36.30
CA ARG A 19 -39.38 4.08 -36.34
C ARG A 19 -38.80 5.27 -35.54
N LYS A 20 -38.71 6.49 -36.10
CA LYS A 20 -39.70 7.19 -36.93
C LYS A 20 -39.05 8.31 -37.77
N SER A 21 -39.63 8.53 -38.95
CA SER A 21 -39.32 9.54 -39.96
C SER A 21 -39.60 10.98 -39.49
N SER A 22 -38.70 11.92 -39.79
CA SER A 22 -39.03 13.29 -40.15
C SER A 22 -38.23 13.72 -41.38
N LYS A 23 -38.91 14.38 -42.31
CA LYS A 23 -38.44 14.76 -43.65
C LYS A 23 -37.59 16.03 -43.62
N GLY A 24 -36.55 16.02 -44.45
CA GLY A 24 -36.29 17.07 -45.45
C GLY A 24 -35.28 18.15 -45.10
N SER A 25 -34.11 18.14 -45.74
CA SER A 25 -33.80 19.03 -46.86
C SER A 25 -32.36 18.80 -47.34
N SER A 26 -32.21 18.79 -48.65
CA SER A 26 -31.00 18.60 -49.46
C SER A 26 -29.93 19.69 -49.28
N SER A 27 -28.66 19.30 -49.36
CA SER A 27 -27.75 19.94 -50.32
C SER A 27 -26.58 19.01 -50.66
N ASN A 28 -26.29 18.95 -51.96
CA ASN A 28 -25.19 18.24 -52.58
C ASN A 28 -23.85 18.79 -52.10
N ASN A 29 -22.85 17.93 -51.92
CA ASN A 29 -21.63 18.12 -52.70
C ASN A 29 -20.82 16.84 -52.84
N ALA A 30 -20.38 16.64 -54.08
CA ALA A 30 -19.50 15.60 -54.55
C ALA A 30 -18.08 15.74 -53.94
N GLY A 31 -17.39 14.61 -53.88
CA GLY A 31 -15.98 14.53 -53.49
C GLY A 31 -15.64 13.09 -53.19
N GLY A 32 -15.45 12.29 -54.24
CA GLY A 32 -14.70 11.05 -54.10
C GLY A 32 -13.25 11.42 -53.80
N ASP A 33 -12.68 10.77 -52.79
CA ASP A 33 -11.24 10.61 -52.70
C ASP A 33 -10.96 9.17 -52.28
N ASP A 34 -10.37 8.47 -53.23
CA ASP A 34 -9.64 7.22 -53.11
C ASP A 34 -8.55 7.40 -52.05
N ALA A 35 -8.87 7.08 -50.79
CA ALA A 35 -7.91 7.08 -49.71
C ALA A 35 -7.08 5.80 -49.80
N THR A 36 -6.11 5.82 -50.72
CA THR A 36 -4.87 5.06 -50.57
C THR A 36 -4.42 5.14 -49.11
N ALA A 37 -4.38 4.00 -48.42
CA ALA A 37 -3.92 3.90 -47.05
C ALA A 37 -2.53 4.51 -46.96
N LYS A 38 -2.45 5.75 -46.45
CA LYS A 38 -1.16 6.36 -46.14
C LYS A 38 -0.55 5.46 -45.09
N ASN A 39 0.54 4.78 -45.46
CA ASN A 39 1.40 4.07 -44.53
C ASN A 39 1.90 5.08 -43.49
N VAL A 40 1.17 5.24 -42.39
CA VAL A 40 1.60 6.02 -41.25
C VAL A 40 2.67 5.18 -40.56
N THR A 41 3.90 5.31 -41.07
CA THR A 41 5.09 4.75 -40.43
C THR A 41 5.18 5.32 -39.02
N ARG A 42 5.38 4.44 -38.04
CA ARG A 42 5.53 4.79 -36.62
C ARG A 42 6.62 5.87 -36.50
N GLY A 43 6.28 7.01 -35.89
CA GLY A 43 7.19 8.16 -35.85
C GLY A 43 8.52 7.84 -35.14
N PRO A 44 9.62 8.54 -35.47
CA PRO A 44 10.96 8.24 -34.93
C PRO A 44 11.05 8.32 -33.40
N SER A 45 10.16 9.06 -32.73
CA SER A 45 10.06 9.11 -31.26
C SER A 45 9.52 7.82 -30.62
N CYS A 46 8.75 7.01 -31.36
CA CYS A 46 8.20 5.75 -30.89
C CYS A 46 9.06 4.53 -31.29
N ALA A 47 10.21 4.73 -31.96
CA ALA A 47 10.98 3.65 -32.59
C ALA A 47 11.73 2.72 -31.62
N LYS A 48 11.75 3.03 -30.31
CA LYS A 48 12.48 2.21 -29.33
C LYS A 48 11.71 0.91 -28.99
N PRO A 49 12.37 -0.26 -29.01
CA PRO A 49 11.79 -1.50 -28.48
C PRO A 49 11.39 -1.35 -27.00
N VAL A 50 10.27 -1.96 -26.60
CA VAL A 50 9.87 -2.01 -25.19
C VAL A 50 10.76 -3.03 -24.47
N ALA A 51 11.37 -2.63 -23.35
CA ALA A 51 12.14 -3.55 -22.53
C ALA A 51 11.24 -4.70 -22.02
N PRO A 52 11.72 -5.96 -21.99
CA PRO A 52 10.90 -7.12 -21.64
C PRO A 52 10.03 -6.95 -20.38
N HIS A 53 10.64 -6.60 -19.26
CA HIS A 53 9.95 -6.39 -17.99
C HIS A 53 8.91 -5.25 -17.98
N ARG A 54 8.90 -4.38 -18.99
CA ARG A 54 7.91 -3.30 -19.15
C ARG A 54 6.75 -3.69 -20.06
N ARG A 55 6.76 -4.89 -20.65
CA ARG A 55 5.66 -5.35 -21.49
C ARG A 55 4.40 -5.49 -20.65
N VAL A 56 3.37 -4.76 -21.07
CA VAL A 56 1.97 -4.92 -20.68
C VAL A 56 1.21 -5.18 -21.96
N VAL A 57 0.78 -6.42 -22.16
CA VAL A 57 0.13 -6.92 -23.36
C VAL A 57 -1.38 -7.02 -23.08
N ALA A 58 -2.18 -6.22 -23.76
CA ALA A 58 -3.63 -6.23 -23.63
C ALA A 58 -4.23 -7.06 -24.76
N PHE A 59 -4.85 -8.19 -24.44
CA PHE A 59 -5.60 -8.97 -25.41
C PHE A 59 -6.96 -8.32 -25.67
N TRP A 60 -7.30 -8.10 -26.94
CA TRP A 60 -8.46 -7.34 -27.37
C TRP A 60 -9.38 -8.20 -28.23
N GLN A 61 -10.58 -8.47 -27.73
CA GLN A 61 -11.64 -9.10 -28.51
C GLN A 61 -12.07 -8.11 -29.60
N SER A 62 -11.81 -8.45 -30.86
CA SER A 62 -11.91 -7.49 -31.95
C SER A 62 -13.35 -7.03 -32.23
N GLU A 63 -14.36 -7.78 -31.81
CA GLU A 63 -15.77 -7.41 -31.79
C GLU A 63 -16.10 -6.27 -30.81
N THR A 64 -15.20 -5.95 -29.87
CA THR A 64 -15.45 -4.98 -28.80
C THR A 64 -15.00 -3.57 -29.17
N ASP A 65 -15.90 -2.60 -28.93
CA ASP A 65 -15.63 -1.17 -29.10
C ASP A 65 -14.72 -0.59 -28.00
N GLY A 66 -14.02 0.52 -28.30
CA GLY A 66 -13.30 1.31 -27.30
C GLY A 66 -11.79 1.08 -27.23
N CYS A 67 -11.18 0.56 -28.29
CA CYS A 67 -9.73 0.42 -28.44
C CYS A 67 -8.98 1.76 -28.22
N ASP A 68 -9.65 2.88 -28.47
CA ASP A 68 -9.12 4.22 -28.28
C ASP A 68 -9.12 4.69 -26.83
N ARG A 69 -9.80 3.96 -25.94
CA ARG A 69 -9.77 4.17 -24.49
C ARG A 69 -8.73 3.30 -23.79
N VAL A 70 -7.99 2.46 -24.53
CA VAL A 70 -6.84 1.71 -23.97
C VAL A 70 -5.94 2.69 -23.20
N PRO A 71 -5.70 2.42 -21.91
CA PRO A 71 -5.15 3.44 -21.03
C PRO A 71 -3.62 3.58 -21.26
N LYS A 72 -2.99 4.68 -20.81
CA LYS A 72 -1.51 4.95 -20.90
C LYS A 72 -0.57 3.98 -20.14
N GLY A 73 0.20 3.13 -20.81
CA GLY A 73 1.11 2.18 -20.13
C GLY A 73 0.87 0.74 -20.54
N VAL A 74 -0.24 0.48 -21.22
CA VAL A 74 -0.33 -0.67 -22.15
C VAL A 74 0.69 -0.45 -23.25
N THR A 75 1.46 -1.48 -23.55
CA THR A 75 2.58 -1.41 -24.51
C THR A 75 2.28 -2.12 -25.81
N HIS A 76 1.49 -3.19 -25.74
CA HIS A 76 1.08 -3.99 -26.87
C HIS A 76 -0.43 -4.24 -26.77
N VAL A 77 -1.14 -4.19 -27.89
CA VAL A 77 -2.52 -4.63 -28.02
C VAL A 77 -2.55 -5.74 -29.06
N VAL A 78 -3.06 -6.91 -28.68
CA VAL A 78 -3.18 -8.08 -29.55
C VAL A 78 -4.65 -8.26 -29.89
N PHE A 79 -5.01 -8.13 -31.17
CA PHE A 79 -6.39 -8.27 -31.64
C PHE A 79 -6.69 -9.74 -31.94
N GLY A 80 -7.66 -10.31 -31.22
CA GLY A 80 -8.19 -11.65 -31.45
C GLY A 80 -9.55 -11.60 -32.15
N PHE A 81 -9.86 -12.45 -33.15
CA PHE A 81 -8.98 -13.41 -33.81
C PHE A 81 -9.15 -13.39 -35.32
N ALA A 82 -8.03 -13.43 -36.04
CA ALA A 82 -7.99 -13.81 -37.44
C ALA A 82 -8.02 -15.34 -37.55
N LEU A 83 -8.93 -15.87 -38.37
CA LEU A 83 -9.19 -17.30 -38.43
C LEU A 83 -8.47 -17.96 -39.61
N VAL A 84 -8.16 -19.24 -39.45
CA VAL A 84 -7.65 -20.10 -40.52
C VAL A 84 -8.80 -20.77 -41.25
N SER A 85 -8.69 -20.80 -42.58
CA SER A 85 -9.59 -21.53 -43.49
C SER A 85 -8.79 -22.06 -44.67
N ASP A 86 -8.99 -23.33 -45.03
CA ASP A 86 -8.28 -24.02 -46.12
C ASP A 86 -6.74 -23.89 -46.05
N GLY A 87 -6.20 -23.94 -44.83
CA GLY A 87 -4.76 -23.78 -44.56
C GLY A 87 -4.22 -22.37 -44.79
N ARG A 88 -5.09 -21.36 -44.90
CA ARG A 88 -4.72 -19.94 -45.02
C ARG A 88 -5.30 -19.14 -43.87
N VAL A 89 -4.54 -18.14 -43.42
CA VAL A 89 -5.04 -17.10 -42.52
C VAL A 89 -5.93 -16.15 -43.32
N VAL A 90 -7.16 -15.97 -42.86
CA VAL A 90 -8.12 -15.04 -43.45
C VAL A 90 -7.86 -13.66 -42.83
N PRO A 91 -7.53 -12.62 -43.63
CA PRO A 91 -7.18 -11.31 -43.10
C PRO A 91 -8.44 -10.50 -42.74
N SER A 92 -9.20 -10.99 -41.77
CA SER A 92 -10.42 -10.38 -41.26
C SER A 92 -10.57 -10.65 -39.77
N PHE A 93 -11.26 -9.73 -39.10
CA PHE A 93 -11.61 -9.81 -37.68
C PHE A 93 -13.12 -9.78 -37.51
N GLN A 94 -13.60 -9.92 -36.29
CA GLN A 94 -15.03 -9.96 -35.97
C GLN A 94 -15.72 -8.60 -36.22
N ASN A 95 -14.98 -7.49 -36.11
CA ASN A 95 -15.46 -6.15 -36.46
C ASN A 95 -14.99 -5.72 -37.86
N THR A 96 -15.54 -4.62 -38.38
CA THR A 96 -15.26 -4.16 -39.74
C THR A 96 -13.80 -3.81 -39.97
N ASP A 97 -13.30 -4.02 -41.19
CA ASP A 97 -11.91 -3.69 -41.54
C ASP A 97 -11.55 -2.23 -41.21
N LYS A 98 -12.47 -1.32 -41.51
CA LYS A 98 -12.33 0.11 -41.24
C LYS A 98 -12.18 0.40 -39.75
N TYR A 99 -12.94 -0.29 -38.90
CA TYR A 99 -12.81 -0.15 -37.44
C TYR A 99 -11.44 -0.60 -36.96
N ILE A 100 -10.97 -1.77 -37.40
CA ILE A 100 -9.65 -2.31 -37.02
C ILE A 100 -8.54 -1.37 -37.47
N GLN A 101 -8.56 -0.88 -38.72
CA GLN A 101 -7.59 0.10 -39.22
C GLN A 101 -7.60 1.38 -38.39
N THR A 102 -8.78 1.91 -38.06
CA THR A 102 -8.92 3.10 -37.21
C THR A 102 -8.34 2.86 -35.81
N CYS A 103 -8.56 1.68 -35.22
CA CYS A 103 -7.98 1.30 -33.95
C CYS A 103 -6.46 1.23 -34.01
N VAL A 104 -5.91 0.58 -35.05
CA VAL A 104 -4.47 0.48 -35.26
C VAL A 104 -3.83 1.85 -35.38
N GLU A 105 -4.40 2.75 -36.18
CA GLU A 105 -3.94 4.13 -36.33
C GLU A 105 -3.94 4.90 -34.99
N LYS A 106 -5.04 4.82 -34.23
CA LYS A 106 -5.18 5.49 -32.92
C LYS A 106 -4.24 4.93 -31.85
N LEU A 107 -3.97 3.62 -31.85
CA LEU A 107 -3.07 2.98 -30.90
C LEU A 107 -1.61 3.29 -31.25
N ARG A 108 -1.26 3.28 -32.53
CA ARG A 108 0.06 3.69 -33.01
C ARG A 108 0.37 5.14 -32.70
N SER A 109 -0.61 6.05 -32.78
CA SER A 109 -0.43 7.44 -32.37
C SER A 109 -0.15 7.61 -30.88
N LYS A 110 -0.39 6.58 -30.06
CA LYS A 110 -0.02 6.50 -28.63
C LYS A 110 1.28 5.72 -28.38
N CYS A 111 2.05 5.42 -29.43
CA CYS A 111 3.24 4.56 -29.42
C CYS A 111 2.99 3.10 -28.95
N ILE A 112 1.76 2.60 -29.00
CA ILE A 112 1.41 1.23 -28.63
C ILE A 112 1.62 0.30 -29.83
N TYR A 113 2.30 -0.84 -29.62
CA TYR A 113 2.43 -1.88 -30.65
C TYR A 113 1.10 -2.59 -30.84
N THR A 114 0.74 -2.86 -32.09
CA THR A 114 -0.51 -3.54 -32.44
C THR A 114 -0.19 -4.85 -33.13
N MET A 115 -0.81 -5.95 -32.71
CA MET A 115 -0.54 -7.28 -33.25
C MET A 115 -1.85 -7.98 -33.62
N ALA A 116 -1.79 -8.87 -34.60
CA ALA A 116 -2.91 -9.73 -34.97
C ALA A 116 -2.71 -11.14 -34.39
N SER A 117 -3.63 -11.59 -33.54
CA SER A 117 -3.66 -12.98 -33.10
C SER A 117 -4.40 -13.86 -34.10
N ILE A 118 -3.78 -14.99 -34.43
CA ILE A 118 -4.27 -16.00 -35.36
C ILE A 118 -4.59 -17.25 -34.56
N GLY A 119 -5.86 -17.67 -34.55
CA GLY A 119 -6.29 -18.90 -33.90
C GLY A 119 -7.48 -18.73 -32.96
N GLY A 120 -7.30 -19.15 -31.70
CA GLY A 120 -8.33 -19.32 -30.68
C GLY A 120 -9.03 -20.68 -30.77
N SER A 121 -9.48 -21.21 -29.63
CA SER A 121 -10.05 -22.57 -29.49
C SER A 121 -11.15 -22.94 -30.49
N THR A 122 -11.95 -21.97 -30.95
CA THR A 122 -13.00 -22.21 -31.96
C THR A 122 -12.45 -22.51 -33.37
N ASN A 123 -11.16 -22.33 -33.60
CA ASN A 123 -10.49 -22.51 -34.88
C ASN A 123 -9.46 -23.67 -34.89
N ASN A 124 -9.34 -24.41 -33.79
CA ASN A 124 -8.38 -25.51 -33.60
C ASN A 124 -8.35 -26.51 -34.75
N HIS A 125 -9.51 -26.97 -35.22
CA HIS A 125 -9.59 -27.93 -36.34
C HIS A 125 -8.93 -27.38 -37.63
N ASN A 126 -9.18 -26.11 -37.96
CA ASN A 126 -8.63 -25.50 -39.16
C ASN A 126 -7.13 -25.20 -39.01
N LEU A 127 -6.70 -24.88 -37.79
CA LEU A 127 -5.30 -24.66 -37.47
C LEU A 127 -4.51 -25.98 -37.49
N SER A 128 -5.08 -27.06 -36.96
CA SER A 128 -4.52 -28.41 -37.02
C SER A 128 -4.35 -28.90 -38.46
N SER A 129 -5.35 -28.66 -39.31
CA SER A 129 -5.31 -29.02 -40.74
C SER A 129 -4.42 -28.12 -41.61
N ALA A 130 -3.96 -26.98 -41.10
CA ALA A 130 -2.99 -26.10 -41.78
C ALA A 130 -1.56 -26.64 -41.67
N THR A 131 -1.27 -27.71 -42.42
CA THR A 131 0.03 -28.39 -42.42
C THR A 131 1.06 -27.77 -43.37
N ASP A 132 0.62 -27.04 -44.40
CA ASP A 132 1.49 -26.27 -45.29
C ASP A 132 1.92 -24.96 -44.61
N ALA A 133 3.08 -25.01 -43.96
CA ALA A 133 3.62 -23.89 -43.18
C ALA A 133 3.91 -22.64 -44.05
N THR A 134 4.35 -22.80 -45.30
CA THR A 134 4.65 -21.68 -46.20
C THR A 134 3.38 -20.99 -46.65
N LYS A 135 2.34 -21.76 -46.98
CA LYS A 135 1.02 -21.23 -47.33
C LYS A 135 0.37 -20.50 -46.15
N PHE A 136 0.47 -21.09 -44.95
CA PHE A 136 0.02 -20.44 -43.72
C PHE A 136 0.75 -19.11 -43.52
N ALA A 137 2.08 -19.11 -43.49
CA ALA A 137 2.91 -17.95 -43.22
C ALA A 137 2.70 -16.80 -44.23
N SER A 138 2.69 -17.11 -45.53
CA SER A 138 2.47 -16.11 -46.58
C SER A 138 1.09 -15.44 -46.49
N SER A 139 0.06 -16.21 -46.14
CA SER A 139 -1.27 -15.65 -45.88
C SER A 139 -1.34 -14.86 -44.56
N ALA A 140 -0.61 -15.28 -43.53
CA ALA A 140 -0.54 -14.57 -42.25
C ALA A 140 0.03 -13.15 -42.41
N VAL A 141 1.04 -12.99 -43.26
CA VAL A 141 1.65 -11.69 -43.58
C VAL A 141 0.63 -10.70 -44.18
N SER A 142 -0.44 -11.18 -44.82
CA SER A 142 -1.47 -10.28 -45.37
C SER A 142 -2.23 -9.48 -44.31
N LEU A 143 -2.23 -9.91 -43.04
CA LEU A 143 -2.74 -9.12 -41.91
C LEU A 143 -1.90 -7.85 -41.70
N ILE A 144 -0.58 -7.96 -41.86
CA ILE A 144 0.34 -6.81 -41.78
C ILE A 144 0.04 -5.84 -42.92
N ASP A 145 -0.10 -6.35 -44.15
CA ASP A 145 -0.39 -5.52 -45.33
C ASP A 145 -1.73 -4.81 -45.25
N LYS A 146 -2.76 -5.49 -44.78
CA LYS A 146 -4.14 -4.98 -44.79
C LYS A 146 -4.41 -3.98 -43.65
N PHE A 147 -3.91 -4.28 -42.46
CA PHE A 147 -4.24 -3.52 -41.25
C PHE A 147 -3.07 -2.69 -40.72
N GLY A 148 -1.85 -2.95 -41.19
CA GLY A 148 -0.66 -2.25 -40.71
C GLY A 148 -0.24 -2.68 -39.31
N PHE A 149 -0.44 -3.92 -38.89
CA PHE A 149 0.05 -4.39 -37.59
C PHE A 149 1.58 -4.35 -37.49
N ASP A 150 2.10 -4.25 -36.26
CA ASP A 150 3.52 -4.29 -35.91
C ASP A 150 4.03 -5.73 -35.67
N GLY A 151 3.15 -6.72 -35.74
CA GLY A 151 3.51 -8.12 -35.58
C GLY A 151 2.31 -9.08 -35.61
N LEU A 152 2.61 -10.36 -35.45
CA LEU A 152 1.64 -11.44 -35.39
C LEU A 152 1.77 -12.19 -34.07
N ASP A 153 0.65 -12.75 -33.62
CA ASP A 153 0.56 -13.62 -32.48
C ASP A 153 -0.10 -14.94 -32.92
N ILE A 154 0.41 -16.07 -32.43
CA ILE A 154 -0.10 -17.39 -32.77
C ILE A 154 -0.74 -18.00 -31.51
N ASP A 155 -2.06 -18.01 -31.48
CA ASP A 155 -2.86 -18.62 -30.41
C ASP A 155 -3.39 -19.99 -30.88
N ASP A 156 -2.45 -20.93 -31.00
CA ASP A 156 -2.78 -22.32 -31.29
C ASP A 156 -3.29 -22.98 -30.01
N GLU A 157 -4.55 -23.41 -29.99
CA GLU A 157 -5.16 -24.04 -28.82
C GLU A 157 -5.41 -25.55 -29.04
N THR A 158 -4.78 -26.16 -30.07
CA THR A 158 -4.95 -27.59 -30.38
C THR A 158 -4.39 -28.48 -29.28
N VAL A 159 -5.12 -29.56 -28.95
CA VAL A 159 -4.75 -30.55 -27.92
C VAL A 159 -5.09 -31.96 -28.40
N GLY A 160 -4.70 -32.99 -27.65
CA GLY A 160 -4.99 -34.37 -27.99
C GLY A 160 -4.52 -34.75 -29.40
N SER A 161 -5.42 -35.34 -30.20
CA SER A 161 -5.12 -35.76 -31.58
C SER A 161 -4.97 -34.62 -32.57
N GLU A 162 -5.45 -33.41 -32.24
CA GLU A 162 -5.34 -32.24 -33.12
C GLU A 162 -3.97 -31.56 -33.01
N TYR A 163 -3.24 -31.78 -31.90
CA TYR A 163 -1.94 -31.17 -31.68
C TYR A 163 -0.81 -31.95 -32.35
N ASN A 164 0.09 -31.22 -33.00
CA ASN A 164 1.35 -31.76 -33.52
C ASN A 164 2.47 -30.74 -33.37
N ALA A 165 3.41 -31.01 -32.46
CA ALA A 165 4.55 -30.13 -32.16
C ALA A 165 5.41 -29.79 -33.40
N VAL A 166 5.60 -30.74 -34.32
CA VAL A 166 6.38 -30.53 -35.55
C VAL A 166 5.67 -29.53 -36.47
N HIS A 167 4.35 -29.65 -36.61
CA HIS A 167 3.57 -28.70 -37.41
C HIS A 167 3.56 -27.30 -36.78
N VAL A 168 3.42 -27.20 -35.46
CA VAL A 168 3.47 -25.92 -34.73
C VAL A 168 4.82 -25.23 -34.94
N VAL A 169 5.94 -25.92 -34.68
CA VAL A 169 7.29 -25.38 -34.89
C VAL A 169 7.51 -24.98 -36.35
N SER A 170 7.06 -25.80 -37.30
CA SER A 170 7.18 -25.52 -38.73
C SER A 170 6.41 -24.25 -39.14
N ARG A 171 5.16 -24.10 -38.69
CA ARG A 171 4.34 -22.90 -38.95
C ARG A 171 4.97 -21.64 -38.36
N ILE A 172 5.43 -21.70 -37.11
CA ILE A 172 6.04 -20.55 -36.43
C ILE A 172 7.36 -20.17 -37.12
N LYS A 173 8.20 -21.15 -37.46
CA LYS A 173 9.43 -20.92 -38.22
C LYS A 173 9.16 -20.24 -39.57
N ALA A 174 8.24 -20.80 -40.37
CA ALA A 174 7.89 -20.23 -41.67
C ALA A 174 7.30 -18.82 -41.53
N THR A 175 6.52 -18.57 -40.49
CA THR A 175 5.95 -17.24 -40.20
C THR A 175 7.04 -16.24 -39.84
N ARG A 176 8.02 -16.63 -39.00
CA ARG A 176 9.19 -15.80 -38.69
C ARG A 176 9.99 -15.45 -39.94
N GLU A 177 10.28 -16.44 -40.79
CA GLU A 177 11.02 -16.23 -42.04
C GLU A 177 10.27 -15.28 -42.98
N ALA A 178 8.95 -15.43 -43.11
CA ALA A 178 8.11 -14.56 -43.92
C ALA A 178 8.05 -13.12 -43.37
N LEU A 179 7.96 -12.94 -42.05
CA LEU A 179 8.02 -11.63 -41.41
C LEU A 179 9.39 -10.97 -41.60
N GLN A 180 10.50 -11.68 -41.37
CA GLN A 180 11.85 -11.15 -41.55
C GLN A 180 12.17 -10.77 -43.00
N ALA A 181 11.62 -11.52 -43.96
CA ALA A 181 11.74 -11.18 -45.38
C ALA A 181 10.99 -9.89 -45.74
N LYS A 182 9.91 -9.57 -45.02
CA LYS A 182 9.15 -8.33 -45.18
C LYS A 182 9.80 -7.15 -44.46
N ASP A 183 9.98 -7.28 -43.15
CA ASP A 183 10.58 -6.28 -42.27
C ASP A 183 11.09 -6.97 -41.00
N LYS A 184 12.38 -6.83 -40.72
CA LYS A 184 13.06 -7.48 -39.58
C LYS A 184 12.59 -6.95 -38.22
N SER A 185 11.88 -5.83 -38.18
CA SER A 185 11.31 -5.24 -36.96
C SER A 185 9.97 -5.83 -36.54
N LEU A 186 9.33 -6.63 -37.42
CA LEU A 186 8.02 -7.23 -37.13
C LEU A 186 8.11 -8.30 -36.05
N LEU A 187 7.19 -8.21 -35.09
CA LEU A 187 7.14 -9.10 -33.93
C LEU A 187 6.39 -10.40 -34.24
N LEU A 188 6.78 -11.49 -33.59
CA LEU A 188 6.07 -12.77 -33.57
C LEU A 188 6.01 -13.32 -32.15
N THR A 189 4.80 -13.59 -31.65
CA THR A 189 4.56 -14.22 -30.34
C THR A 189 3.77 -15.50 -30.47
N TYR A 190 3.77 -16.30 -29.39
CA TYR A 190 3.05 -17.56 -29.31
C TYR A 190 2.41 -17.72 -27.93
N ASP A 191 1.13 -18.09 -27.91
CA ASP A 191 0.38 -18.32 -26.67
C ASP A 191 0.51 -19.79 -26.26
N ALA A 192 0.85 -20.01 -24.99
CA ALA A 192 1.07 -21.34 -24.43
C ALA A 192 0.21 -21.56 -23.18
N TYR A 193 -0.32 -22.76 -22.99
CA TYR A 193 -1.13 -23.06 -21.81
C TYR A 193 -0.31 -23.00 -20.52
N PHE A 194 -0.96 -22.68 -19.40
CA PHE A 194 -0.31 -22.65 -18.09
C PHE A 194 0.53 -23.90 -17.77
N PHE A 195 -0.01 -25.09 -18.05
CA PHE A 195 0.66 -26.36 -17.78
C PHE A 195 1.47 -26.92 -18.96
N GLU A 196 1.54 -26.22 -20.09
CA GLU A 196 2.27 -26.67 -21.28
C GLU A 196 3.79 -26.75 -21.00
N GLY A 197 4.30 -25.87 -20.13
CA GLY A 197 5.68 -25.88 -19.67
C GLY A 197 5.97 -26.82 -18.49
N VAL A 198 5.01 -27.63 -18.01
CA VAL A 198 5.16 -28.52 -16.84
C VAL A 198 5.23 -29.99 -17.30
N PRO A 199 6.44 -30.59 -17.43
CA PRO A 199 6.61 -31.91 -18.03
C PRO A 199 5.80 -33.02 -17.33
N SER A 200 5.75 -32.99 -16.00
CA SER A 200 5.00 -33.97 -15.19
C SER A 200 3.49 -33.91 -15.43
N PHE A 201 2.97 -32.76 -15.85
CA PHE A 201 1.55 -32.55 -16.13
C PHE A 201 1.22 -32.80 -17.59
N CYS A 202 1.99 -32.19 -18.51
CA CYS A 202 1.70 -32.19 -19.94
C CYS A 202 1.95 -33.56 -20.60
N ALA A 203 2.91 -34.35 -20.09
CA ALA A 203 3.21 -35.67 -20.63
C ALA A 203 2.23 -36.74 -20.14
N SER A 204 1.34 -36.40 -19.20
CA SER A 204 0.37 -37.35 -18.65
C SER A 204 -0.71 -37.70 -19.69
N PRO A 205 -0.93 -38.99 -20.00
CA PRO A 205 -2.03 -39.41 -20.88
C PRO A 205 -3.41 -38.96 -20.39
N THR A 206 -3.59 -38.77 -19.08
CA THR A 206 -4.87 -38.30 -18.51
C THR A 206 -5.18 -36.85 -18.86
N ASN A 207 -4.13 -36.05 -19.08
CA ASN A 207 -4.25 -34.61 -19.30
C ASN A 207 -4.18 -34.24 -20.79
N ALA A 208 -3.68 -35.15 -21.64
CA ALA A 208 -3.56 -34.97 -23.09
C ALA A 208 -4.83 -34.44 -23.81
N PRO A 209 -6.08 -34.73 -23.38
CA PRO A 209 -7.27 -34.13 -24.00
C PRO A 209 -7.46 -32.63 -23.73
N TYR A 210 -6.74 -32.05 -22.76
CA TYR A 210 -6.95 -30.68 -22.27
C TYR A 210 -5.66 -29.85 -22.25
N THR A 211 -4.52 -30.45 -22.55
CA THR A 211 -3.22 -29.77 -22.60
C THR A 211 -2.27 -30.51 -23.54
N ARG A 212 -1.08 -29.94 -23.72
CA ARG A 212 0.01 -30.50 -24.53
C ARG A 212 1.35 -30.08 -23.95
N CYS A 213 2.45 -30.71 -24.34
CA CYS A 213 3.79 -30.27 -23.93
C CYS A 213 4.35 -29.19 -24.86
N PHE A 214 5.00 -28.20 -24.23
CA PHE A 214 5.65 -27.09 -24.90
C PHE A 214 6.76 -27.60 -25.82
N PRO A 215 6.80 -27.19 -27.10
CA PRO A 215 7.92 -27.50 -28.00
C PRO A 215 9.01 -26.40 -27.89
N PRO A 216 10.14 -26.64 -27.21
CA PRO A 216 11.13 -25.58 -26.93
C PRO A 216 11.74 -24.94 -28.19
N GLN A 217 11.69 -25.64 -29.33
CA GLN A 217 12.16 -25.12 -30.63
C GLN A 217 11.40 -23.87 -31.07
N VAL A 218 10.18 -23.64 -30.59
CA VAL A 218 9.42 -22.41 -30.83
C VAL A 218 10.19 -21.18 -30.40
N LEU A 219 10.95 -21.28 -29.29
CA LEU A 219 11.74 -20.17 -28.77
C LEU A 219 12.74 -19.64 -29.81
N TYR A 220 13.28 -20.44 -30.73
CA TYR A 220 14.20 -19.92 -31.76
C TYR A 220 13.55 -18.98 -32.77
N HIS A 221 12.22 -18.91 -32.79
CA HIS A 221 11.46 -18.27 -33.85
C HIS A 221 10.52 -17.16 -33.35
N VAL A 222 10.24 -17.06 -32.05
CA VAL A 222 9.38 -16.02 -31.46
C VAL A 222 10.19 -15.00 -30.67
N ASP A 223 9.67 -13.77 -30.56
CA ASP A 223 10.26 -12.73 -29.72
C ASP A 223 10.03 -13.02 -28.23
N TRP A 224 8.84 -13.54 -27.89
CA TRP A 224 8.51 -14.09 -26.57
C TRP A 224 7.27 -14.99 -26.66
N ILE A 225 7.00 -15.75 -25.61
CA ILE A 225 5.77 -16.52 -25.42
C ILE A 225 4.82 -15.82 -24.45
N ASN A 226 3.50 -15.92 -24.63
CA ASN A 226 2.54 -15.50 -23.61
C ASN A 226 2.00 -16.73 -22.87
N ILE A 227 2.35 -16.88 -21.59
CA ILE A 227 1.87 -18.00 -20.77
C ILE A 227 0.46 -17.66 -20.30
N MET A 228 -0.54 -18.39 -20.78
CA MET A 228 -1.95 -18.22 -20.39
C MET A 228 -2.19 -18.83 -18.99
N ALA A 229 -1.79 -18.11 -17.93
CA ALA A 229 -1.89 -18.55 -16.53
C ALA A 229 -3.30 -18.38 -15.94
N TYR A 230 -4.28 -18.96 -16.62
CA TYR A 230 -5.69 -18.98 -16.24
C TYR A 230 -6.36 -20.25 -16.78
N ASN A 231 -7.64 -20.46 -16.45
CA ASN A 231 -8.38 -21.68 -16.79
C ASN A 231 -7.70 -22.95 -16.23
N VAL A 232 -7.22 -22.92 -14.99
CA VAL A 232 -6.41 -24.04 -14.45
C VAL A 232 -7.24 -25.13 -13.77
N ASN A 233 -8.41 -24.78 -13.22
CA ASN A 233 -9.30 -25.72 -12.54
C ASN A 233 -10.72 -25.16 -12.41
N LYS A 234 -11.75 -26.01 -12.53
CA LYS A 234 -13.16 -25.61 -12.35
C LYS A 234 -13.53 -25.37 -10.88
N GLN A 235 -12.86 -26.03 -9.94
CA GLN A 235 -13.14 -25.89 -8.51
C GLN A 235 -12.40 -24.65 -7.96
N PRO A 236 -13.12 -23.66 -7.39
CA PRO A 236 -12.48 -22.41 -6.97
C PRO A 236 -11.36 -22.56 -5.94
N THR A 237 -11.52 -23.47 -4.98
CA THR A 237 -10.52 -23.71 -3.94
C THR A 237 -9.24 -24.31 -4.50
N GLU A 238 -9.35 -25.21 -5.48
CA GLU A 238 -8.19 -25.84 -6.11
C GLU A 238 -7.52 -24.89 -7.09
N ALA A 239 -8.29 -24.10 -7.85
CA ALA A 239 -7.73 -23.05 -8.71
C ALA A 239 -6.92 -22.02 -7.89
N ALA A 240 -7.47 -21.54 -6.76
CA ALA A 240 -6.79 -20.59 -5.89
C ALA A 240 -5.46 -21.12 -5.35
N LYS A 241 -5.40 -22.39 -4.92
CA LYS A 241 -4.15 -23.03 -4.48
C LYS A 241 -3.12 -23.10 -5.59
N ILE A 242 -3.53 -23.52 -6.79
CA ILE A 242 -2.65 -23.59 -7.97
C ILE A 242 -2.07 -22.21 -8.28
N TYR A 243 -2.90 -21.18 -8.26
CA TYR A 243 -2.46 -19.81 -8.57
C TYR A 243 -1.47 -19.26 -7.53
N GLN A 244 -1.76 -19.44 -6.24
CA GLN A 244 -0.88 -18.99 -5.14
C GLN A 244 0.49 -19.69 -5.16
N GLN A 245 0.52 -20.97 -5.53
CA GLN A 245 1.75 -21.76 -5.55
C GLN A 245 2.55 -21.63 -6.85
N ALA A 246 1.99 -20.98 -7.88
CA ALA A 246 2.54 -20.97 -9.24
C ALA A 246 4.00 -20.51 -9.29
N LEU A 247 4.38 -19.48 -8.52
CA LEU A 247 5.75 -18.94 -8.46
C LEU A 247 6.78 -19.98 -7.98
N ASN A 248 6.35 -20.92 -7.14
CA ASN A 248 7.18 -21.97 -6.55
C ASN A 248 6.99 -23.33 -7.22
N THR A 249 6.12 -23.43 -8.23
CA THR A 249 5.76 -24.68 -8.90
C THR A 249 5.78 -24.50 -10.42
N THR A 250 4.65 -24.14 -11.04
CA THR A 250 4.50 -24.04 -12.49
C THR A 250 5.51 -23.10 -13.14
N PHE A 251 5.79 -21.94 -12.54
CA PHE A 251 6.78 -21.00 -13.07
C PHE A 251 8.23 -21.46 -12.84
N VAL A 252 8.49 -22.35 -11.89
CA VAL A 252 9.80 -23.00 -11.76
C VAL A 252 10.06 -23.93 -12.94
N ASP A 253 9.05 -24.69 -13.37
CA ASP A 253 9.18 -25.56 -14.54
C ASP A 253 9.22 -24.76 -15.86
N TRP A 254 8.44 -23.68 -15.98
CA TRP A 254 8.61 -22.73 -17.08
C TRP A 254 10.00 -22.12 -17.13
N SER A 255 10.61 -21.79 -15.98
CA SER A 255 11.99 -21.32 -15.91
C SER A 255 12.93 -22.29 -16.63
N LYS A 256 12.77 -23.60 -16.42
CA LYS A 256 13.59 -24.64 -17.06
C LYS A 256 13.37 -24.69 -18.57
N GLN A 257 12.12 -24.54 -19.03
CA GLN A 257 11.81 -24.47 -20.48
C GLN A 257 12.41 -23.24 -21.16
N LEU A 258 12.61 -22.16 -20.40
CA LEU A 258 13.16 -20.88 -20.85
C LEU A 258 14.66 -20.75 -20.63
N ASP A 259 15.36 -21.81 -20.22
CA ASP A 259 16.78 -21.78 -19.82
C ASP A 259 17.09 -20.71 -18.75
N GLY A 260 16.13 -20.47 -17.85
CA GLY A 260 16.19 -19.45 -16.79
C GLY A 260 15.88 -18.03 -17.25
N ASP A 261 15.66 -17.78 -18.54
CA ASP A 261 15.44 -16.45 -19.10
C ASP A 261 13.94 -16.10 -19.21
N PHE A 262 13.38 -15.63 -18.11
CA PHE A 262 12.01 -15.13 -18.08
C PHE A 262 11.77 -13.86 -18.89
N THR A 263 12.80 -13.20 -19.44
CA THR A 263 12.59 -12.07 -20.37
C THR A 263 11.93 -12.49 -21.68
N ARG A 264 11.89 -13.81 -21.94
CA ARG A 264 11.31 -14.45 -23.12
C ARG A 264 9.87 -14.90 -22.93
N ALA A 265 9.24 -14.57 -21.81
CA ALA A 265 7.84 -14.92 -21.54
C ALA A 265 7.08 -13.79 -20.83
N THR A 266 5.81 -13.60 -21.19
CA THR A 266 4.87 -12.83 -20.37
C THR A 266 4.01 -13.78 -19.54
N ILE A 267 3.55 -13.31 -18.38
CA ILE A 267 2.58 -14.04 -17.54
C ILE A 267 1.19 -13.46 -17.77
N GLY A 268 0.30 -14.28 -18.33
CA GLY A 268 -1.07 -13.94 -18.68
C GLY A 268 -2.07 -14.28 -17.59
N PHE A 269 -3.02 -13.40 -17.30
CA PHE A 269 -4.15 -13.70 -16.42
C PHE A 269 -5.47 -13.22 -17.04
N CYS A 270 -6.55 -13.92 -16.69
CA CYS A 270 -7.89 -13.51 -17.11
C CYS A 270 -8.49 -12.48 -16.12
N VAL A 271 -9.23 -11.50 -16.64
CA VAL A 271 -9.94 -10.47 -15.86
C VAL A 271 -11.45 -10.59 -16.02
N LYS A 272 -12.20 -10.20 -14.99
CA LYS A 272 -13.67 -10.35 -14.94
C LYS A 272 -14.11 -11.79 -15.31
N ASP A 273 -15.17 -11.91 -16.11
CA ASP A 273 -15.74 -13.18 -16.58
C ASP A 273 -15.11 -13.66 -17.91
N SER A 274 -13.91 -13.18 -18.27
CA SER A 274 -13.24 -13.57 -19.51
C SER A 274 -12.53 -14.93 -19.44
N CYS A 275 -12.39 -15.50 -18.25
CA CYS A 275 -11.91 -16.86 -18.08
C CYS A 275 -12.90 -17.84 -18.71
N ALA A 276 -12.44 -18.77 -19.55
CA ALA A 276 -13.29 -19.74 -20.22
C ALA A 276 -13.90 -20.75 -19.26
N TYR A 277 -13.18 -21.11 -18.19
CA TYR A 277 -13.69 -21.96 -17.11
C TYR A 277 -12.93 -21.77 -15.80
N GLY A 278 -13.63 -21.98 -14.68
CA GLY A 278 -13.07 -21.75 -13.36
C GLY A 278 -12.84 -20.26 -13.07
N PRO A 279 -12.46 -19.90 -11.83
CA PRO A 279 -12.10 -18.53 -11.52
C PRO A 279 -10.70 -18.18 -12.05
N GLY A 280 -10.48 -16.89 -12.34
CA GLY A 280 -9.16 -16.33 -12.54
C GLY A 280 -8.37 -16.19 -11.23
N PRO A 281 -7.08 -15.81 -11.30
CA PRO A 281 -6.28 -15.49 -10.13
C PRO A 281 -6.86 -14.31 -9.35
N SER A 282 -6.65 -14.28 -8.02
CA SER A 282 -7.04 -13.14 -7.19
C SER A 282 -6.15 -11.92 -7.48
N LYS A 283 -6.58 -10.73 -7.05
CA LYS A 283 -5.79 -9.50 -7.22
C LYS A 283 -4.40 -9.60 -6.60
N ASP A 284 -4.29 -10.21 -5.42
CA ASP A 284 -3.01 -10.40 -4.74
C ASP A 284 -2.08 -11.31 -5.57
N VAL A 285 -2.63 -12.41 -6.11
CA VAL A 285 -1.85 -13.31 -6.97
C VAL A 285 -1.44 -12.62 -8.28
N ILE A 286 -2.33 -11.83 -8.87
CA ILE A 286 -2.01 -11.00 -10.05
C ILE A 286 -0.88 -10.02 -9.72
N ALA A 287 -0.90 -9.39 -8.55
CA ALA A 287 0.14 -8.47 -8.10
C ALA A 287 1.49 -9.19 -7.91
N ASP A 288 1.48 -10.37 -7.28
CA ASP A 288 2.68 -11.20 -7.09
C ASP A 288 3.27 -11.64 -8.43
N TRP A 289 2.43 -12.10 -9.36
CA TRP A 289 2.85 -12.49 -10.70
C TRP A 289 3.36 -11.30 -11.52
N ALA A 290 2.70 -10.14 -11.40
CA ALA A 290 3.15 -8.92 -12.05
C ALA A 290 4.50 -8.46 -11.50
N ALA A 291 4.70 -8.50 -10.19
CA ALA A 291 5.99 -8.18 -9.56
C ALA A 291 7.09 -9.14 -10.03
N PHE A 292 6.81 -10.44 -10.11
CA PHE A 292 7.72 -11.45 -10.66
C PHE A 292 8.07 -11.16 -12.13
N ALA A 293 7.06 -10.91 -12.96
CA ALA A 293 7.21 -10.77 -14.40
C ALA A 293 7.75 -9.41 -14.83
N GLN A 294 7.69 -8.38 -13.97
CA GLN A 294 8.17 -7.02 -14.25
C GLN A 294 9.49 -6.68 -13.56
N ARG A 295 10.21 -7.67 -13.02
CA ARG A 295 11.56 -7.47 -12.47
C ARG A 295 12.51 -6.89 -13.53
N PRO A 296 13.17 -5.74 -13.26
CA PRO A 296 14.12 -5.16 -14.20
C PRO A 296 15.20 -6.17 -14.59
N LYS A 297 15.48 -6.28 -15.90
CA LYS A 297 16.46 -7.19 -16.51
C LYS A 297 16.22 -8.70 -16.34
N ALA A 298 15.20 -9.13 -15.61
CA ALA A 298 14.92 -10.56 -15.35
C ALA A 298 13.50 -11.02 -15.71
N GLY A 299 12.53 -10.08 -15.79
CA GLY A 299 11.15 -10.37 -16.14
C GLY A 299 10.82 -10.06 -17.60
N GLY A 300 9.80 -10.73 -18.15
CA GLY A 300 9.36 -10.56 -19.53
C GLY A 300 8.01 -9.86 -19.72
N GLY A 301 7.36 -9.44 -18.62
CA GLY A 301 6.14 -8.63 -18.58
C GLY A 301 4.86 -9.43 -18.34
N VAL A 302 3.71 -8.76 -18.44
CA VAL A 302 2.39 -9.35 -18.18
C VAL A 302 1.48 -9.28 -19.39
N MET A 303 0.54 -10.23 -19.48
CA MET A 303 -0.53 -10.27 -20.46
C MET A 303 -1.90 -10.29 -19.76
N ILE A 304 -2.88 -9.61 -20.35
CA ILE A 304 -4.22 -9.43 -19.76
C ILE A 304 -5.26 -9.95 -20.75
N TYR A 305 -5.93 -11.04 -20.38
CA TYR A 305 -6.98 -11.64 -21.19
C TYR A 305 -8.36 -11.38 -20.56
N SER A 306 -9.38 -10.91 -21.26
CA SER A 306 -9.26 -9.92 -22.32
C SER A 306 -9.51 -8.52 -21.72
N ALA A 307 -8.51 -7.64 -21.87
CA ALA A 307 -8.58 -6.26 -21.40
C ALA A 307 -9.77 -5.48 -22.01
N SER A 308 -10.23 -5.88 -23.20
CA SER A 308 -11.43 -5.31 -23.85
C SER A 308 -12.69 -5.42 -22.99
N THR A 309 -12.83 -6.47 -22.16
CA THR A 309 -13.99 -6.62 -21.25
C THR A 309 -14.01 -5.59 -20.14
N GLU A 310 -12.88 -4.96 -19.86
CA GLU A 310 -12.76 -3.89 -18.88
C GLU A 310 -13.13 -2.51 -19.42
N ALA A 311 -13.30 -2.37 -20.74
CA ALA A 311 -13.50 -1.07 -21.38
C ALA A 311 -14.75 -0.33 -20.83
N VAL A 312 -15.78 -1.04 -20.38
CA VAL A 312 -16.98 -0.42 -19.78
C VAL A 312 -16.74 0.17 -18.37
N ASP A 313 -15.75 -0.35 -17.65
CA ASP A 313 -15.48 0.02 -16.25
C ASP A 313 -14.17 0.82 -16.10
N ASP A 314 -13.69 1.39 -17.22
CA ASP A 314 -12.44 2.16 -17.28
C ASP A 314 -11.22 1.39 -16.79
N PHE A 315 -11.11 0.11 -17.17
CA PHE A 315 -9.86 -0.65 -17.07
C PHE A 315 -9.30 -0.84 -15.64
N PRO A 316 -10.09 -1.24 -14.62
CA PRO A 316 -9.63 -1.24 -13.23
C PRO A 316 -8.42 -2.14 -12.97
N GLU A 317 -8.34 -3.34 -13.57
CA GLU A 317 -7.20 -4.25 -13.43
C GLU A 317 -6.07 -3.87 -14.40
N THR A 318 -6.39 -3.51 -15.64
CA THR A 318 -5.38 -3.01 -16.59
C THR A 318 -4.69 -1.72 -16.08
N ILE A 319 -5.38 -0.88 -15.30
CA ILE A 319 -4.81 0.31 -14.65
C ILE A 319 -4.03 -0.06 -13.40
N SER A 320 -4.49 -1.02 -12.59
CA SER A 320 -3.79 -1.43 -11.37
C SER A 320 -2.37 -1.95 -11.66
N LEU A 321 -2.16 -2.58 -12.82
CA LEU A 321 -0.84 -3.07 -13.27
C LEU A 321 0.14 -1.95 -13.62
N ARG A 322 -0.34 -0.71 -13.80
CA ARG A 322 0.55 0.47 -13.91
C ARG A 322 1.19 0.81 -12.58
N MET A 323 0.51 0.50 -11.47
CA MET A 323 1.07 0.61 -10.12
C MET A 323 2.04 -0.52 -9.80
N VAL A 324 2.28 -1.44 -10.75
CA VAL A 324 3.34 -2.44 -10.68
C VAL A 324 4.47 -2.09 -11.67
N ALA A 325 4.13 -1.50 -12.83
CA ALA A 325 5.07 -1.13 -13.89
C ALA A 325 5.63 0.31 -13.84
N HIS A 326 5.08 1.22 -13.03
CA HIS A 326 5.51 2.63 -12.90
C HIS A 326 5.87 3.04 -11.46
N THR A 327 6.04 2.08 -10.57
CA THR A 327 6.58 2.27 -9.20
C THR A 327 8.12 2.21 -9.20
N ARG A 328 8.71 2.41 -10.38
CA ARG A 328 10.14 2.61 -10.67
C ARG A 328 10.28 3.34 -12.03
N MET A 329 10.86 4.54 -11.99
CA MET A 329 11.36 5.38 -13.11
C MET A 329 10.38 6.33 -13.85
N ALA A 330 10.20 7.50 -13.22
CA ALA A 330 10.53 8.85 -13.71
C ALA A 330 9.76 9.48 -14.90
N VAL A 331 9.14 10.61 -14.56
CA VAL A 331 8.77 11.73 -15.43
C VAL A 331 9.97 12.19 -16.28
N THR A 332 9.80 12.18 -17.60
CA THR A 332 10.37 13.21 -18.47
C THR A 332 9.24 13.76 -19.33
N SER A 333 8.71 14.93 -18.96
CA SER A 333 8.01 15.81 -19.90
C SER A 333 9.01 16.85 -20.40
N SER A 334 9.24 16.87 -21.71
CA SER A 334 9.72 18.07 -22.39
C SER A 334 8.49 18.85 -22.84
N ALA A 335 8.20 19.96 -22.16
CA ALA A 335 7.44 21.05 -22.74
C ALA A 335 8.29 22.31 -22.62
N THR A 336 8.82 22.73 -23.77
CA THR A 336 9.47 24.01 -23.98
C THR A 336 8.53 25.16 -23.62
N MET A 337 8.85 25.87 -22.54
CA MET A 337 8.56 27.30 -22.44
C MET A 337 9.89 28.02 -22.16
N THR A 338 10.20 28.97 -23.04
CA THR A 338 11.34 29.88 -22.94
C THR A 338 11.21 30.80 -21.71
N PRO A 339 12.34 31.24 -21.13
CA PRO A 339 12.39 31.77 -19.78
C PRO A 339 12.15 33.28 -19.73
N SER A 340 11.30 33.73 -18.79
CA SER A 340 11.43 35.06 -18.21
C SER A 340 12.19 34.93 -16.90
N LEU A 341 13.43 35.40 -16.91
CA LEU A 341 14.23 35.67 -15.71
C LEU A 341 13.49 36.69 -14.86
N ASP A 342 12.95 36.26 -13.72
CA ASP A 342 12.88 37.08 -12.52
C ASP A 342 13.08 36.17 -11.31
N GLY A 343 14.12 36.50 -10.54
CA GLY A 343 14.63 35.68 -9.46
C GLY A 343 13.74 35.73 -8.22
N SER A 344 13.35 34.55 -7.74
CA SER A 344 13.20 34.31 -6.31
C SER A 344 13.65 32.89 -6.00
N SER A 345 14.79 32.78 -5.34
CA SER A 345 15.27 31.57 -4.69
C SER A 345 14.23 31.03 -3.71
N HIS A 346 13.64 29.87 -3.98
CA HIS A 346 12.98 29.11 -2.91
C HIS A 346 14.05 28.32 -2.16
N ALA A 347 14.21 28.61 -0.87
CA ALA A 347 15.16 27.95 0.03
C ALA A 347 14.82 26.45 0.22
N LEU A 348 15.85 25.64 0.49
CA LEU A 348 15.68 24.34 1.15
C LEU A 348 14.88 24.58 2.46
N GLY A 349 13.71 23.97 2.58
CA GLY A 349 12.75 24.29 3.65
C GLY A 349 11.32 24.63 3.20
N ALA A 350 10.99 24.52 1.90
CA ALA A 350 9.60 24.64 1.47
C ALA A 350 8.73 23.49 2.04
N ARG A 351 7.80 23.85 2.93
CA ARG A 351 6.82 22.98 3.59
C ARG A 351 5.97 22.24 2.54
N VAL A 352 5.96 20.90 2.58
CA VAL A 352 4.98 20.08 1.81
C VAL A 352 3.83 19.74 2.75
N PRO A 353 2.59 20.14 2.45
CA PRO A 353 1.47 19.96 3.35
C PRO A 353 1.04 18.48 3.51
N LEU A 354 0.70 18.07 4.73
CA LEU A 354 0.28 16.68 5.06
C LEU A 354 -0.92 16.19 4.25
N THR A 355 -1.72 17.09 3.66
CA THR A 355 -2.84 16.74 2.77
C THR A 355 -2.43 16.40 1.35
N GLU A 356 -1.26 16.83 0.88
CA GLU A 356 -0.70 16.30 -0.38
C GLU A 356 -0.31 14.82 -0.25
N VAL A 357 -0.31 14.32 1.00
CA VAL A 357 0.04 12.96 1.40
C VAL A 357 -1.18 12.15 1.88
N VAL A 358 -2.34 12.79 2.08
CA VAL A 358 -3.58 12.18 2.61
C VAL A 358 -4.78 12.53 1.72
N SER A 359 -5.38 11.54 1.04
CA SER A 359 -6.69 11.72 0.41
C SER A 359 -7.78 11.77 1.49
N SER A 360 -8.19 12.97 1.93
CA SER A 360 -9.07 13.13 3.09
C SER A 360 -10.56 12.95 2.74
N ALA A 361 -11.24 12.01 3.41
CA ALA A 361 -12.70 12.06 3.57
C ALA A 361 -13.02 12.77 4.89
N ARG A 362 -13.87 13.80 4.85
CA ARG A 362 -14.29 14.58 6.03
C ARG A 362 -15.64 14.13 6.53
N PHE A 363 -15.74 13.88 7.83
CA PHE A 363 -16.95 13.42 8.50
C PHE A 363 -17.29 14.29 9.71
N ARG A 364 -18.58 14.49 10.00
CA ARG A 364 -19.05 15.11 11.25
C ARG A 364 -19.82 14.09 12.09
N VAL A 365 -19.75 14.24 13.41
CA VAL A 365 -20.45 13.41 14.40
C VAL A 365 -21.51 14.27 15.09
N GLU A 366 -22.71 13.72 15.28
CA GLU A 366 -23.84 14.38 15.94
C GLU A 366 -24.48 13.44 16.95
N PHE A 367 -24.95 13.99 18.08
CA PHE A 367 -25.71 13.25 19.09
C PHE A 367 -27.16 13.75 19.15
N THR A 368 -28.13 12.85 19.20
CA THR A 368 -29.55 13.20 19.32
C THR A 368 -30.21 12.39 20.42
N HIS A 369 -30.99 13.05 21.27
CA HIS A 369 -31.87 12.42 22.25
C HIS A 369 -33.33 12.62 21.84
N ASP A 370 -33.95 11.57 21.30
CA ASP A 370 -35.36 11.56 20.91
C ASP A 370 -36.20 11.04 22.08
N ALA A 371 -36.77 11.96 22.86
CA ALA A 371 -37.58 11.58 24.02
C ALA A 371 -38.89 10.87 23.63
N ARG A 372 -39.40 11.10 22.41
CA ARG A 372 -40.65 10.46 21.92
C ARG A 372 -40.39 9.00 21.54
N ALA A 373 -39.30 8.73 20.84
CA ALA A 373 -38.87 7.37 20.50
C ALA A 373 -38.16 6.65 21.65
N ARG A 374 -37.84 7.36 22.74
CA ARG A 374 -36.99 6.91 23.86
C ARG A 374 -35.62 6.42 23.38
N GLU A 375 -35.08 7.06 22.35
CA GLU A 375 -33.84 6.66 21.67
C GLU A 375 -32.75 7.71 21.80
N LEU A 376 -31.53 7.23 22.06
CA LEU A 376 -30.30 7.98 22.00
C LEU A 376 -29.56 7.58 20.73
N ARG A 377 -29.03 8.54 19.99
CA ARG A 377 -28.44 8.32 18.66
C ARG A 377 -27.13 9.06 18.52
N TRP A 378 -26.10 8.36 18.07
CA TRP A 378 -24.90 8.98 17.50
C TRP A 378 -24.92 8.76 15.98
N VAL A 379 -24.70 9.81 15.21
CA VAL A 379 -24.83 9.80 13.75
C VAL A 379 -23.60 10.42 13.10
N LEU A 380 -23.11 9.78 12.05
CA LEU A 380 -22.01 10.26 11.20
C LEU A 380 -22.54 10.78 9.88
N PHE A 381 -22.00 11.89 9.41
CA PHE A 381 -22.30 12.48 8.10
C PHE A 381 -21.02 12.82 7.34
N THR A 382 -21.11 12.95 6.01
CA THR A 382 -20.00 13.45 5.17
C THR A 382 -20.19 14.92 4.82
N ASN A 383 -19.11 15.61 4.48
CA ASN A 383 -19.18 16.90 3.81
C ASN A 383 -19.64 16.70 2.35
N GLY A 384 -20.92 16.94 2.08
CA GLY A 384 -21.44 17.04 0.71
C GLY A 384 -22.52 16.03 0.32
N ARG A 385 -22.83 15.00 1.13
CA ARG A 385 -24.01 14.16 0.91
C ARG A 385 -25.14 14.48 1.90
N ARG A 386 -26.38 14.50 1.41
CA ARG A 386 -27.57 14.44 2.27
C ARG A 386 -27.74 13.01 2.78
N GLY A 387 -27.67 12.82 4.09
CA GLY A 387 -27.96 11.54 4.76
C GLY A 387 -26.83 11.04 5.66
N ALA A 388 -27.20 10.25 6.67
CA ALA A 388 -26.27 9.59 7.58
C ALA A 388 -25.45 8.52 6.84
N ILE A 389 -24.15 8.49 7.10
CA ILE A 389 -23.23 7.47 6.57
C ILE A 389 -22.87 6.39 7.60
N GLY A 390 -23.15 6.65 8.87
CA GLY A 390 -23.11 5.67 9.94
C GLY A 390 -23.94 6.15 11.12
N LYS A 391 -24.40 5.23 11.97
CA LYS A 391 -25.12 5.54 13.20
C LYS A 391 -25.07 4.39 14.20
N ILE A 392 -25.13 4.74 15.48
CA ILE A 392 -25.49 3.82 16.56
C ILE A 392 -26.71 4.37 17.29
N ILE A 393 -27.72 3.53 17.47
CA ILE A 393 -28.98 3.85 18.13
C ILE A 393 -29.13 2.91 19.32
N PHE A 394 -29.40 3.47 20.50
CA PHE A 394 -29.59 2.71 21.72
C PHE A 394 -30.69 3.31 22.60
N THR A 395 -31.28 2.49 23.45
CA THR A 395 -32.36 2.89 24.37
C THR A 395 -32.01 2.55 25.80
N LEU A 396 -32.43 3.41 26.74
CA LEU A 396 -32.30 3.13 28.17
C LEU A 396 -33.49 2.29 28.64
N GLU A 397 -33.19 1.19 29.30
CA GLU A 397 -34.14 0.24 29.87
C GLU A 397 -34.05 0.26 31.40
N ASN A 398 -35.11 -0.23 32.06
CA ASN A 398 -35.14 -0.43 33.52
C ASN A 398 -34.68 0.80 34.33
N CYS A 399 -35.18 1.99 33.99
CA CYS A 399 -34.77 3.25 34.63
C CYS A 399 -33.26 3.50 34.55
N ALA A 400 -32.66 3.27 33.38
CA ALA A 400 -31.22 3.44 33.11
C ALA A 400 -30.30 2.43 33.83
N GLN A 401 -30.84 1.29 34.28
CA GLN A 401 -30.04 0.16 34.78
C GLN A 401 -29.42 -0.67 33.64
N SER A 402 -29.91 -0.55 32.42
CA SER A 402 -29.30 -1.14 31.24
C SER A 402 -29.56 -0.30 30.01
N ALA A 403 -28.70 -0.40 29.01
CA ALA A 403 -28.93 0.15 27.68
C ALA A 403 -28.99 -0.97 26.65
N HIS A 404 -29.84 -0.83 25.63
CA HIS A 404 -29.98 -1.80 24.56
C HIS A 404 -29.69 -1.15 23.21
N ILE A 405 -28.75 -1.71 22.44
CA ILE A 405 -28.44 -1.27 21.08
C ILE A 405 -29.52 -1.77 20.14
N LYS A 406 -30.22 -0.84 19.48
CA LYS A 406 -31.21 -1.15 18.44
C LYS A 406 -30.58 -1.30 17.06
N SER A 407 -29.54 -0.52 16.75
CA SER A 407 -28.95 -0.50 15.43
C SER A 407 -27.51 0.03 15.47
N ILE A 408 -26.60 -0.66 14.78
CA ILE A 408 -25.25 -0.17 14.47
C ILE A 408 -25.05 -0.35 12.97
N VAL A 409 -24.83 0.74 12.25
CA VAL A 409 -24.62 0.69 10.80
C VAL A 409 -23.52 1.66 10.42
N VAL A 410 -22.58 1.20 9.59
CA VAL A 410 -21.71 2.05 8.78
C VAL A 410 -21.91 1.64 7.33
N ASN A 411 -22.16 2.60 6.44
CA ASN A 411 -22.33 2.36 5.02
C ASN A 411 -21.11 1.62 4.47
N LYS A 412 -21.35 0.65 3.59
CA LYS A 412 -20.31 -0.26 3.08
C LYS A 412 -19.09 0.47 2.53
N GLU A 413 -19.30 1.61 1.87
CA GLU A 413 -18.24 2.44 1.27
C GLU A 413 -17.32 3.14 2.29
N TYR A 414 -17.70 3.22 3.57
CA TYR A 414 -16.89 3.84 4.65
C TYR A 414 -16.48 2.85 5.75
N ARG A 415 -16.72 1.54 5.56
CA ARG A 415 -16.22 0.51 6.49
C ARG A 415 -14.69 0.43 6.39
N GLY A 416 -14.03 0.12 7.51
CA GLY A 416 -12.55 0.05 7.58
C GLY A 416 -11.86 1.37 7.94
N LEU A 417 -12.59 2.51 7.95
CA LEU A 417 -12.04 3.83 8.28
C LEU A 417 -12.03 4.16 9.79
N GLY A 418 -12.16 3.15 10.68
CA GLY A 418 -12.29 3.37 12.12
C GLY A 418 -13.61 4.02 12.59
N LEU A 419 -14.53 4.37 11.68
CA LEU A 419 -15.78 5.09 12.02
C LEU A 419 -16.74 4.32 12.95
N ALA A 420 -16.78 3.00 12.86
CA ALA A 420 -17.56 2.18 13.80
C ALA A 420 -17.03 2.29 15.23
N ARG A 421 -15.71 2.43 15.39
CA ARG A 421 -15.03 2.64 16.68
C ARG A 421 -15.43 3.98 17.28
N VAL A 422 -15.47 5.04 16.47
CA VAL A 422 -15.94 6.37 16.92
C VAL A 422 -17.36 6.31 17.49
N LEU A 423 -18.29 5.69 16.77
CA LEU A 423 -19.68 5.53 17.21
C LEU A 423 -19.78 4.74 18.51
N TYR A 424 -19.02 3.65 18.62
CA TYR A 424 -18.99 2.82 19.83
C TYR A 424 -18.46 3.58 21.05
N MET A 425 -17.33 4.29 20.90
CA MET A 425 -16.74 5.07 21.99
C MET A 425 -17.69 6.16 22.48
N ALA A 426 -18.29 6.90 21.55
CA ALA A 426 -19.25 7.94 21.89
C ALA A 426 -20.48 7.38 22.64
N CYS A 427 -20.93 6.17 22.28
CA CYS A 427 -21.98 5.46 23.00
C CYS A 427 -21.56 5.08 24.42
N VAL A 428 -20.38 4.46 24.62
CA VAL A 428 -19.88 4.07 25.94
C VAL A 428 -19.71 5.30 26.86
N SER A 429 -19.08 6.37 26.37
CA SER A 429 -18.93 7.61 27.15
C SER A 429 -20.28 8.22 27.54
N THR A 430 -21.28 8.12 26.67
CA THR A 430 -22.66 8.55 27.00
C THR A 430 -23.27 7.72 28.13
N LEU A 431 -23.05 6.41 28.12
CA LEU A 431 -23.57 5.50 29.16
C LEU A 431 -22.88 5.70 30.51
N GLN A 432 -21.58 5.94 30.50
CA GLN A 432 -20.82 6.29 31.71
C GLN A 432 -21.35 7.60 32.33
N GLU A 433 -21.57 8.63 31.52
CA GLU A 433 -22.15 9.90 31.99
C GLU A 433 -23.57 9.70 32.57
N LEU A 434 -24.34 8.82 31.96
CA LEU A 434 -25.66 8.42 32.44
C LEU A 434 -25.65 7.44 33.62
N HIS A 435 -24.46 7.02 34.08
CA HIS A 435 -24.29 6.03 35.15
C HIS A 435 -25.01 4.70 34.86
N VAL A 436 -25.09 4.33 33.58
CA VAL A 436 -25.69 3.07 33.14
C VAL A 436 -24.66 1.95 33.28
N PRO A 437 -24.92 0.89 34.05
CA PRO A 437 -23.91 -0.12 34.38
C PRO A 437 -23.73 -1.23 33.34
N GLU A 438 -24.65 -1.36 32.36
CA GLU A 438 -24.59 -2.42 31.35
C GLU A 438 -25.12 -1.99 29.97
N LEU A 439 -24.55 -2.57 28.91
CA LEU A 439 -24.94 -2.37 27.51
C LEU A 439 -25.21 -3.72 26.83
N HIS A 440 -26.40 -3.91 26.25
CA HIS A 440 -26.87 -5.15 25.64
C HIS A 440 -27.06 -4.97 24.12
N LEU A 441 -26.90 -6.04 23.34
CA LEU A 441 -27.21 -6.07 21.91
C LEU A 441 -27.66 -7.48 21.46
N GLU A 442 -28.29 -7.56 20.29
CA GLU A 442 -28.56 -8.83 19.60
C GLU A 442 -27.62 -8.99 18.38
N ALA A 443 -26.81 -10.04 18.38
CA ALA A 443 -25.97 -10.38 17.24
C ALA A 443 -26.73 -11.29 16.27
N GLU A 444 -27.24 -10.73 15.18
CA GLU A 444 -27.92 -11.46 14.11
C GLU A 444 -26.92 -11.90 13.03
N GLU A 445 -26.52 -13.17 13.01
CA GLU A 445 -25.58 -13.68 12.01
C GLU A 445 -26.13 -14.86 11.19
N ASP A 446 -25.85 -14.83 9.89
CA ASP A 446 -26.12 -15.94 8.96
C ASP A 446 -25.34 -17.19 9.41
N THR A 447 -26.00 -18.33 9.44
CA THR A 447 -25.42 -19.63 9.81
C THR A 447 -24.21 -20.04 8.97
N ARG A 448 -24.05 -19.54 7.73
CA ARG A 448 -22.86 -19.70 6.87
C ARG A 448 -21.68 -18.81 7.28
N ARG A 449 -21.90 -17.82 8.15
CA ARG A 449 -20.90 -16.87 8.68
C ARG A 449 -20.70 -17.05 10.20
N HIS A 450 -20.95 -18.25 10.70
CA HIS A 450 -20.89 -18.60 12.12
C HIS A 450 -19.62 -18.06 12.80
N GLY A 451 -19.82 -17.28 13.87
CA GLY A 451 -18.76 -16.77 14.74
C GLY A 451 -18.12 -15.46 14.28
N LYS A 452 -18.51 -14.89 13.13
CA LYS A 452 -17.93 -13.63 12.65
C LYS A 452 -18.49 -12.39 13.35
N LEU A 453 -19.82 -12.25 13.44
CA LEU A 453 -20.42 -11.06 14.07
C LEU A 453 -20.35 -11.15 15.58
N VAL A 454 -20.61 -12.33 16.14
CA VAL A 454 -20.41 -12.61 17.57
C VAL A 454 -18.93 -12.46 17.93
N GLY A 455 -18.01 -12.90 17.07
CA GLY A 455 -16.56 -12.68 17.25
C GLY A 455 -16.20 -11.20 17.28
N LEU A 456 -16.71 -10.41 16.33
CA LEU A 456 -16.51 -8.96 16.31
C LEU A 456 -17.00 -8.29 17.60
N TYR A 457 -18.19 -8.64 18.09
CA TYR A 457 -18.70 -8.04 19.34
C TYR A 457 -17.92 -8.50 20.57
N ARG A 458 -17.37 -9.72 20.57
CA ARG A 458 -16.41 -10.15 21.60
C ARG A 458 -15.14 -9.30 21.61
N GLU A 459 -14.62 -8.92 20.44
CA GLU A 459 -13.50 -7.97 20.35
C GLU A 459 -13.86 -6.59 20.91
N TRP A 460 -15.15 -6.22 20.91
CA TRP A 460 -15.63 -4.96 21.50
C TRP A 460 -15.87 -5.09 23.01
N GLY A 461 -15.60 -6.25 23.61
CA GLY A 461 -15.77 -6.53 25.03
C GLY A 461 -17.11 -7.16 25.40
N PHE A 462 -18.01 -7.40 24.44
CA PHE A 462 -19.28 -8.06 24.72
C PHE A 462 -19.08 -9.55 24.97
N ALA A 463 -19.75 -10.08 25.99
CA ALA A 463 -19.91 -11.50 26.21
C ALA A 463 -21.31 -11.97 25.78
N GLU A 464 -21.49 -13.25 25.48
CA GLU A 464 -22.83 -13.81 25.35
C GLU A 464 -23.55 -13.69 26.70
N LYS A 465 -24.82 -13.26 26.68
CA LYS A 465 -25.59 -13.03 27.90
C LYS A 465 -25.84 -14.38 28.61
N PRO A 466 -25.46 -14.52 29.89
CA PRO A 466 -25.75 -15.73 30.66
C PRO A 466 -27.24 -16.05 30.64
N ASP A 467 -27.59 -17.33 30.51
CA ASP A 467 -28.97 -17.84 30.55
C ASP A 467 -29.91 -17.36 29.42
N ALA A 468 -29.40 -16.61 28.42
CA ALA A 468 -30.17 -16.18 27.28
C ALA A 468 -30.21 -17.24 26.17
N LYS A 469 -31.39 -17.52 25.61
CA LYS A 469 -31.54 -18.49 24.52
C LYS A 469 -31.12 -17.89 23.18
N VAL A 470 -30.24 -18.57 22.46
CA VAL A 470 -29.96 -18.27 21.04
C VAL A 470 -31.18 -18.67 20.21
N LEU A 471 -31.73 -17.70 19.47
CA LEU A 471 -32.88 -17.94 18.60
C LEU A 471 -32.42 -18.22 17.17
N PHE A 472 -32.99 -19.25 16.53
CA PHE A 472 -32.75 -19.53 15.12
C PHE A 472 -33.97 -19.07 14.31
N LEU A 473 -33.75 -18.18 13.36
CA LEU A 473 -34.76 -17.65 12.46
C LEU A 473 -34.56 -18.24 11.07
N TYR A 474 -35.64 -18.77 10.51
CA TYR A 474 -35.65 -19.35 9.18
C TYR A 474 -36.47 -18.44 8.26
N ASN A 475 -35.87 -17.98 7.17
CA ASN A 475 -36.61 -17.52 5.99
C ASN A 475 -36.49 -18.63 4.91
N ASP A 476 -37.38 -18.66 3.93
CA ASP A 476 -37.51 -19.75 2.95
C ASP A 476 -36.21 -20.12 2.17
N THR A 477 -35.14 -19.32 2.32
CA THR A 477 -33.84 -19.49 1.67
C THR A 477 -32.61 -19.39 2.60
N GLU A 478 -32.75 -18.94 3.85
CA GLU A 478 -31.64 -18.58 4.75
C GLU A 478 -31.98 -18.85 6.23
N CYS A 479 -30.96 -19.24 7.00
CA CYS A 479 -31.06 -19.42 8.45
C CYS A 479 -30.13 -18.45 9.18
N PHE A 480 -30.70 -17.66 10.10
CA PHE A 480 -30.00 -16.72 10.96
C PHE A 480 -30.03 -17.20 12.41
N ARG A 481 -28.96 -16.92 13.16
CA ARG A 481 -29.00 -17.00 14.62
C ARG A 481 -28.95 -15.61 15.24
N LYS A 482 -29.81 -15.38 16.23
CA LYS A 482 -29.78 -14.22 17.10
C LYS A 482 -29.13 -14.61 18.42
N VAL A 483 -27.96 -14.06 18.70
CA VAL A 483 -27.19 -14.31 19.92
C VAL A 483 -27.27 -13.07 20.82
N PRO A 484 -27.96 -13.14 21.96
CA PRO A 484 -27.99 -12.03 22.92
C PRO A 484 -26.61 -11.82 23.55
N MET A 485 -26.11 -10.59 23.54
CA MET A 485 -24.79 -10.23 24.07
C MET A 485 -24.89 -9.06 25.06
N MET A 486 -23.97 -9.00 26.02
CA MET A 486 -23.89 -7.97 27.05
C MET A 486 -22.45 -7.52 27.33
N LEU A 487 -22.31 -6.25 27.68
CA LEU A 487 -21.10 -5.60 28.16
C LEU A 487 -21.41 -4.99 29.54
N SER A 488 -20.65 -5.37 30.56
CA SER A 488 -20.80 -4.85 31.93
C SER A 488 -19.67 -3.87 32.25
N PHE A 489 -20.02 -2.70 32.78
CA PHE A 489 -19.07 -1.68 33.20
C PHE A 489 -18.64 -1.84 34.68
N GLN A 490 -19.23 -2.79 35.42
CA GLN A 490 -18.95 -3.02 36.85
C GLN A 490 -17.88 -4.09 37.12
N ALA A 491 -17.63 -4.99 36.16
CA ALA A 491 -16.83 -6.20 36.41
C ALA A 491 -15.31 -6.04 36.15
N ARG A 492 -14.87 -4.98 35.46
CA ARG A 492 -13.45 -4.65 35.13
C ARG A 492 -13.35 -3.15 34.78
N PRO A 493 -12.19 -2.48 34.88
CA PRO A 493 -11.97 -1.27 34.09
C PRO A 493 -12.30 -1.63 32.64
N VAL A 494 -13.13 -0.82 31.98
CA VAL A 494 -13.77 -1.10 30.69
C VAL A 494 -12.79 -1.88 29.83
N ALA A 495 -13.07 -3.16 29.62
CA ALA A 495 -12.14 -4.05 28.95
C ALA A 495 -11.82 -3.44 27.59
N SER A 496 -10.61 -2.89 27.50
CA SER A 496 -9.85 -2.54 26.33
C SER A 496 -10.41 -3.24 25.09
N PHE A 497 -10.87 -2.49 24.11
CA PHE A 497 -11.09 -3.05 22.77
C PHE A 497 -9.77 -3.69 22.28
N PRO A 498 -9.69 -5.00 21.93
CA PRO A 498 -8.52 -5.51 21.26
C PRO A 498 -8.91 -6.34 20.02
N SER A 499 -8.72 -5.76 18.85
CA SER A 499 -7.54 -6.23 18.12
C SER A 499 -6.43 -5.22 18.41
N LYS A 500 -5.24 -5.72 18.74
CA LYS A 500 -4.04 -4.93 19.08
C LYS A 500 -4.01 -3.59 18.34
N THR A 501 -4.33 -2.51 19.03
CA THR A 501 -3.71 -1.23 18.68
C THR A 501 -2.64 -1.03 19.71
N GLU A 502 -1.38 -1.03 19.27
CA GLU A 502 -0.27 -0.55 20.09
C GLU A 502 -0.67 0.82 20.65
N ALA A 503 -0.40 1.07 21.93
CA ALA A 503 -0.58 2.40 22.49
C ALA A 503 0.16 3.40 21.57
N GLY A 504 -0.55 4.41 21.06
CA GLY A 504 -0.01 5.32 20.05
C GLY A 504 -0.60 5.21 18.64
N ALA A 505 -1.49 4.24 18.38
CA ALA A 505 -2.17 4.13 17.09
C ALA A 505 -3.24 5.23 16.91
N TRP A 506 -3.04 6.10 15.92
CA TRP A 506 -4.00 7.14 15.55
C TRP A 506 -5.11 6.56 14.67
N PHE A 507 -6.35 7.04 14.84
CA PHE A 507 -7.52 6.52 14.12
C PHE A 507 -8.19 7.51 13.17
N CYS A 508 -7.97 8.83 13.36
CA CYS A 508 -8.32 9.89 12.42
C CYS A 508 -7.52 11.17 12.73
N MET A 509 -7.69 12.22 11.91
CA MET A 509 -7.37 13.60 12.30
C MET A 509 -8.65 14.34 12.67
N LEU A 510 -8.56 15.26 13.61
CA LEU A 510 -9.64 16.11 14.09
C LEU A 510 -9.37 17.56 13.70
N VAL A 511 -10.41 18.27 13.28
CA VAL A 511 -10.38 19.74 13.15
C VAL A 511 -11.47 20.31 14.05
N LEU A 512 -11.08 21.17 14.97
CA LEU A 512 -11.96 21.90 15.88
C LEU A 512 -12.16 23.32 15.37
N LYS A 513 -13.41 23.73 15.13
CA LYS A 513 -13.73 25.07 14.63
C LYS A 513 -15.04 25.62 15.19
N THR A 514 -15.17 26.94 15.20
CA THR A 514 -16.37 27.70 15.61
C THR A 514 -17.34 27.94 14.43
N PRO A 515 -18.60 28.35 14.69
CA PRO A 515 -19.60 28.58 13.63
C PRO A 515 -19.20 29.59 12.56
N ASP A 516 -18.35 30.56 12.93
CA ASP A 516 -17.83 31.57 12.01
C ASP A 516 -16.60 31.10 11.22
N GLY A 517 -16.15 29.85 11.43
CA GLY A 517 -15.06 29.20 10.71
C GLY A 517 -13.67 29.40 11.32
N THR A 518 -13.58 29.87 12.56
CA THR A 518 -12.31 30.02 13.30
C THR A 518 -11.88 28.65 13.83
N CYS A 519 -10.66 28.22 13.53
CA CYS A 519 -10.13 26.90 13.89
C CYS A 519 -9.19 26.99 15.09
N LEU A 520 -9.08 25.89 15.84
CA LEU A 520 -8.02 25.69 16.83
C LEU A 520 -6.71 25.35 16.11
N VAL A 521 -5.70 26.20 16.28
CA VAL A 521 -4.37 26.05 15.68
C VAL A 521 -3.33 26.00 16.79
N ALA A 522 -2.41 25.04 16.70
CA ALA A 522 -1.20 25.05 17.51
C ALA A 522 -0.05 25.66 16.72
N SER A 523 0.68 26.57 17.35
CA SER A 523 1.97 27.04 16.85
C SER A 523 3.10 26.08 17.26
N GLU A 524 4.24 26.25 16.62
CA GLU A 524 5.44 25.44 16.84
C GLU A 524 6.00 25.53 18.26
N ASP A 525 5.91 26.70 18.89
CA ASP A 525 6.28 26.92 20.29
C ASP A 525 5.30 26.28 21.29
N GLY A 526 4.14 25.79 20.82
CA GLY A 526 3.11 25.15 21.63
C GLY A 526 2.05 26.10 22.17
N LEU A 527 2.04 27.36 21.73
CA LEU A 527 0.92 28.26 21.96
C LEU A 527 -0.28 27.86 21.09
N LEU A 528 -1.46 28.28 21.53
CA LEU A 528 -2.70 28.03 20.81
C LEU A 528 -3.28 29.35 20.33
N GLU A 529 -3.64 29.37 19.05
CA GLU A 529 -4.31 30.49 18.42
C GLU A 529 -5.68 30.04 17.89
N ALA A 530 -6.67 30.90 18.07
CA ALA A 530 -7.95 30.76 17.38
C ALA A 530 -7.98 31.73 16.19
N ARG A 531 -7.80 31.19 14.98
CA ARG A 531 -7.81 31.98 13.75
C ARG A 531 -8.56 31.28 12.63
N ARG A 532 -9.08 32.07 11.68
CA ARG A 532 -9.73 31.54 10.47
C ARG A 532 -8.66 30.93 9.57
N ASP A 533 -8.39 29.66 9.80
CA ASP A 533 -7.36 28.92 9.09
C ASP A 533 -7.96 27.83 8.20
N LYS A 534 -7.43 27.74 6.98
CA LYS A 534 -7.65 26.62 6.06
C LYS A 534 -6.40 25.73 5.92
N SER A 535 -5.32 26.08 6.63
CA SER A 535 -4.04 25.39 6.62
C SER A 535 -4.08 24.09 7.42
N HIS A 536 -2.97 23.35 7.35
CA HIS A 536 -2.79 22.06 8.02
C HIS A 536 -2.51 22.21 9.52
N GLU A 537 -2.14 23.41 9.99
CA GLU A 537 -1.83 23.70 11.39
C GLU A 537 -3.07 23.59 12.30
N SER A 538 -4.27 23.55 11.73
CA SER A 538 -5.52 23.28 12.46
C SER A 538 -5.88 21.80 12.61
N MET A 539 -5.02 20.87 12.14
CA MET A 539 -5.28 19.43 12.19
C MET A 539 -4.63 18.80 13.43
N TRP A 540 -5.40 17.94 14.09
CA TRP A 540 -5.02 17.26 15.32
C TRP A 540 -5.06 15.75 15.11
N GLN A 541 -3.94 15.07 15.22
CA GLN A 541 -3.91 13.61 15.20
C GLN A 541 -4.61 13.08 16.45
N THR A 542 -5.60 12.20 16.29
CA THR A 542 -6.34 11.61 17.41
C THR A 542 -5.74 10.25 17.78
N LEU A 543 -5.16 10.15 18.97
CA LEU A 543 -4.70 8.89 19.54
C LEU A 543 -5.68 8.42 20.61
N LEU A 544 -5.65 7.14 20.95
CA LEU A 544 -6.58 6.54 21.92
C LEU A 544 -5.88 6.16 23.22
N GLY A 545 -6.53 6.50 24.32
CA GLY A 545 -6.25 6.01 25.66
C GLY A 545 -6.84 4.63 25.92
N GLN A 546 -6.44 4.04 27.04
CA GLN A 546 -6.85 2.70 27.44
C GLN A 546 -8.32 2.65 27.86
N ASP A 547 -8.84 3.74 28.43
CA ASP A 547 -10.18 3.83 29.00
C ASP A 547 -11.17 4.59 28.10
N GLY A 548 -10.76 4.88 26.86
CA GLY A 548 -11.59 5.53 25.86
C GLY A 548 -11.42 7.04 25.72
N GLU A 549 -10.44 7.62 26.42
CA GLU A 549 -10.01 8.98 26.17
C GLU A 549 -9.37 9.10 24.79
N ILE A 550 -9.42 10.32 24.24
CA ILE A 550 -8.68 10.70 23.06
C ILE A 550 -7.55 11.65 23.46
N PHE A 551 -6.42 11.52 22.79
CA PHE A 551 -5.33 12.49 22.85
C PHE A 551 -5.27 13.23 21.52
N LEU A 552 -5.03 14.54 21.59
CA LEU A 552 -4.94 15.39 20.40
C LEU A 552 -3.50 15.87 20.24
N ARG A 553 -2.81 15.35 19.22
CA ARG A 553 -1.43 15.75 18.90
C ARG A 553 -1.43 16.71 17.71
N SER A 554 -0.80 17.87 17.85
CA SER A 554 -0.69 18.86 16.79
C SER A 554 0.20 18.37 15.64
N VAL A 555 0.18 19.10 14.52
CA VAL A 555 1.12 18.85 13.40
C VAL A 555 2.60 19.05 13.77
N HIS A 556 2.86 19.72 14.89
CA HIS A 556 4.21 19.92 15.46
C HIS A 556 4.59 18.79 16.43
N GLY A 557 3.75 17.76 16.55
CA GLY A 557 4.05 16.58 17.37
C GLY A 557 3.87 16.80 18.88
N LYS A 558 3.26 17.91 19.30
CA LYS A 558 2.98 18.25 20.70
C LYS A 558 1.51 18.01 21.04
N PHE A 559 1.23 17.51 22.24
CA PHE A 559 -0.11 17.18 22.71
C PHE A 559 -0.80 18.39 23.29
N LEU A 560 -2.09 18.52 22.95
CA LEU A 560 -3.00 19.45 23.60
C LEU A 560 -3.13 19.05 25.07
N CYS A 561 -2.87 19.98 25.96
CA CYS A 561 -2.87 19.83 27.41
C CYS A 561 -3.77 20.90 28.02
N VAL A 562 -4.54 20.52 29.04
CA VAL A 562 -5.21 21.47 29.92
C VAL A 562 -4.57 21.36 31.30
N GLU A 563 -3.93 22.43 31.75
CA GLU A 563 -3.34 22.49 33.08
C GLU A 563 -4.43 22.72 34.15
N GLU A 564 -4.12 22.41 35.41
CA GLU A 564 -5.00 22.66 36.56
C GLU A 564 -5.43 24.13 36.68
N SER A 565 -4.58 25.06 36.21
CA SER A 565 -4.86 26.50 36.13
C SER A 565 -5.98 26.85 35.14
N GLY A 566 -6.42 25.91 34.30
CA GLY A 566 -7.34 26.11 33.19
C GLY A 566 -6.67 26.62 31.91
N ASN A 567 -5.35 26.81 31.93
CA ASN A 567 -4.54 27.17 30.77
C ASN A 567 -4.51 26.00 29.76
N VAL A 568 -4.63 26.31 28.48
CA VAL A 568 -4.65 25.32 27.41
C VAL A 568 -3.47 25.58 26.49
N LEU A 569 -2.61 24.57 26.34
CA LEU A 569 -1.38 24.64 25.56
C LEU A 569 -1.24 23.39 24.70
N ALA A 570 -0.38 23.45 23.68
CA ALA A 570 0.05 22.27 22.93
C ALA A 570 1.57 22.17 22.95
N ASP A 571 2.16 22.07 24.15
CA ASP A 571 3.60 22.08 24.40
C ASP A 571 4.15 20.71 24.88
N ARG A 572 3.28 19.76 25.19
CA ARG A 572 3.66 18.48 25.80
C ARG A 572 4.14 17.49 24.74
N HIS A 573 5.28 16.86 24.96
CA HIS A 573 5.83 15.86 24.03
C HIS A 573 5.32 14.43 24.29
N LEU A 574 4.66 14.24 25.43
CA LEU A 574 4.09 12.97 25.88
C LEU A 574 2.62 13.19 26.21
N ASN A 575 1.85 12.11 26.11
CA ASN A 575 0.48 12.07 26.58
C ASN A 575 0.41 11.34 27.92
N SER A 576 -0.13 12.02 28.92
CA SER A 576 -0.37 11.50 30.26
C SER A 576 -1.81 11.82 30.64
N THR A 577 -2.06 12.25 31.88
CA THR A 577 -3.40 12.58 32.36
C THR A 577 -3.93 13.87 31.75
N TRP A 578 -3.17 14.96 31.79
CA TRP A 578 -3.65 16.31 31.44
C TRP A 578 -3.91 16.52 29.93
N GLU A 579 -3.39 15.61 29.10
CA GLU A 579 -3.58 15.59 27.66
C GLU A 579 -4.81 14.78 27.22
N THR A 580 -5.58 14.25 28.17
CA THR A 580 -6.77 13.44 27.89
C THR A 580 -8.03 14.27 27.66
N PHE A 581 -8.79 13.87 26.64
CA PHE A 581 -10.12 14.41 26.35
C PHE A 581 -11.14 13.28 26.20
N GLN A 582 -12.38 13.54 26.58
CA GLN A 582 -13.51 12.63 26.39
C GLN A 582 -14.56 13.28 25.51
N VAL A 583 -15.07 12.53 24.54
CA VAL A 583 -16.18 12.95 23.68
C VAL A 583 -17.49 12.64 24.40
N VAL A 584 -18.16 13.67 24.91
CA VAL A 584 -19.36 13.53 25.73
C VAL A 584 -20.57 14.22 25.08
N PRO A 585 -21.80 13.74 25.31
CA PRO A 585 -22.99 14.40 24.81
C PRO A 585 -23.22 15.73 25.55
N HIS A 586 -23.52 16.79 24.82
CA HIS A 586 -23.99 18.05 25.40
C HIS A 586 -25.51 18.04 25.50
N ARG A 587 -26.04 18.45 26.65
CA ARG A 587 -27.48 18.65 26.86
C ARG A 587 -27.77 20.13 26.90
N SER A 588 -28.38 20.67 25.84
CA SER A 588 -28.95 22.01 25.89
C SER A 588 -30.15 21.98 26.83
N MET A 589 -29.99 22.41 28.08
CA MET A 589 -31.12 22.67 28.96
C MET A 589 -31.80 23.96 28.52
N ASN A 590 -32.60 23.91 27.45
CA ASN A 590 -33.56 24.98 27.21
C ASN A 590 -34.73 24.76 28.17
N ALA A 591 -34.84 25.63 29.17
CA ALA A 591 -35.88 25.58 30.18
C ALA A 591 -37.32 25.76 29.62
N ASP A 592 -37.48 26.11 28.34
CA ASP A 592 -38.76 26.49 27.72
C ASP A 592 -39.23 25.60 26.55
N ASP A 593 -38.53 24.52 26.17
CA ASP A 593 -38.91 23.74 24.99
C ASP A 593 -39.84 22.55 25.31
N GLN A 594 -41.15 22.75 25.17
CA GLN A 594 -42.19 21.72 25.32
C GLN A 594 -42.25 20.72 24.15
N SER A 595 -41.34 20.81 23.16
CA SER A 595 -41.37 19.93 21.96
C SER A 595 -40.85 18.50 22.19
N GLY A 596 -40.20 18.24 23.34
CA GLY A 596 -39.69 16.91 23.72
C GLY A 596 -38.50 16.42 22.89
N ALA A 597 -37.91 17.27 22.06
CA ALA A 597 -36.64 17.00 21.37
C ALA A 597 -35.57 17.90 21.98
N VAL A 598 -34.69 17.34 22.81
CA VAL A 598 -33.46 18.05 23.18
C VAL A 598 -32.54 17.90 21.96
N ALA A 599 -32.26 19.00 21.26
CA ALA A 599 -31.15 19.05 20.32
C ALA A 599 -29.87 18.78 21.13
N GLY A 600 -29.41 17.53 21.08
CA GLY A 600 -28.19 17.09 21.73
C GLY A 600 -27.00 17.65 20.97
N GLY A 601 -25.97 18.01 21.71
CA GLY A 601 -24.71 18.51 21.18
C GLY A 601 -23.57 17.50 21.35
N VAL A 602 -22.36 17.82 20.88
CA VAL A 602 -21.11 17.14 21.27
C VAL A 602 -20.22 18.08 22.05
N ALA A 603 -19.63 17.64 23.16
CA ALA A 603 -18.66 18.38 23.96
C ALA A 603 -17.35 17.58 24.16
N LEU A 604 -16.22 18.29 24.28
CA LEU A 604 -14.93 17.70 24.64
C LEU A 604 -14.60 18.05 26.09
N ARG A 605 -14.63 17.04 26.97
CA ARG A 605 -14.31 17.19 28.39
C ARG A 605 -12.84 16.84 28.63
N ASN A 606 -12.08 17.71 29.29
CA ASN A 606 -10.69 17.45 29.67
C ASN A 606 -10.58 16.64 30.97
N PHE A 607 -9.36 16.21 31.31
CA PHE A 607 -9.04 15.46 32.52
C PHE A 607 -9.57 16.10 33.82
N HIS A 608 -9.53 17.43 33.92
CA HIS A 608 -9.95 18.18 35.10
C HIS A 608 -11.48 18.37 35.17
N GLY A 609 -12.24 17.80 34.22
CA GLY A 609 -13.71 17.89 34.17
C GLY A 609 -14.24 19.17 33.51
N GLY A 610 -13.36 20.07 33.05
CA GLY A 610 -13.73 21.23 32.25
C GLY A 610 -13.94 20.88 30.77
N TYR A 611 -14.44 21.84 29.99
CA TYR A 611 -14.77 21.64 28.57
C TYR A 611 -13.95 22.55 27.67
N LEU A 612 -13.43 22.00 26.58
CA LEU A 612 -12.64 22.78 25.63
C LEU A 612 -13.53 23.80 24.89
N SER A 613 -13.07 25.06 24.82
CA SER A 613 -13.76 26.18 24.18
C SER A 613 -12.80 27.05 23.36
N ILE A 614 -13.26 27.53 22.21
CA ILE A 614 -12.58 28.55 21.41
C ILE A 614 -13.33 29.88 21.53
N ASP A 615 -12.66 30.90 22.04
CA ASP A 615 -13.14 32.28 22.02
C ASP A 615 -12.61 32.97 20.77
N ALA A 616 -13.41 32.97 19.71
CA ALA A 616 -13.05 33.57 18.42
C ALA A 616 -12.85 35.10 18.51
N ALA A 617 -13.51 35.77 19.45
CA ALA A 617 -13.40 37.23 19.61
C ALA A 617 -12.09 37.61 20.30
N ALA A 618 -11.67 36.84 21.31
CA ALA A 618 -10.39 37.02 21.98
C ALA A 618 -9.23 36.27 21.31
N GLN A 619 -9.50 35.49 20.26
CA GLN A 619 -8.56 34.58 19.60
C GLN A 619 -7.85 33.61 20.56
N THR A 620 -8.54 33.18 21.63
CA THR A 620 -7.95 32.34 22.70
C THR A 620 -8.69 31.03 22.87
N VAL A 621 -8.02 30.08 23.51
CA VAL A 621 -8.55 28.75 23.83
C VAL A 621 -8.59 28.62 25.34
N LYS A 622 -9.71 28.13 25.87
CA LYS A 622 -9.93 28.08 27.32
C LYS A 622 -10.64 26.79 27.72
N SER A 623 -10.38 26.36 28.96
CA SER A 623 -11.20 25.38 29.65
C SER A 623 -12.40 26.09 30.28
N SER A 624 -13.62 25.74 29.84
CA SER A 624 -14.89 26.25 30.34
C SER A 624 -15.47 25.32 31.41
N SER A 625 -16.11 25.87 32.44
CA SER A 625 -16.89 25.08 33.40
C SER A 625 -18.21 24.58 32.80
N GLU A 626 -18.75 25.31 31.82
CA GLU A 626 -19.97 24.95 31.11
C GLU A 626 -19.64 24.19 29.81
N PRO A 627 -20.42 23.16 29.44
CA PRO A 627 -20.12 22.38 28.25
C PRO A 627 -20.36 23.17 26.96
N VAL A 628 -19.36 23.18 26.07
CA VAL A 628 -19.41 23.87 24.78
C VAL A 628 -19.80 22.89 23.66
N VAL A 629 -20.73 23.33 22.80
CA VAL A 629 -21.30 22.51 21.73
C VAL A 629 -20.46 22.58 20.46
N TRP A 630 -20.10 21.42 19.93
CA TRP A 630 -19.23 21.25 18.77
C TRP A 630 -19.90 20.56 17.56
N ASP A 631 -21.23 20.53 17.49
CA ASP A 631 -21.98 19.90 16.39
C ASP A 631 -22.97 20.83 15.65
N ALA A 632 -23.01 22.11 16.00
CA ALA A 632 -23.74 23.13 15.24
C ALA A 632 -23.05 23.46 13.89
N GLY A 633 -23.17 22.57 12.92
CA GLY A 633 -22.55 22.68 11.59
C GLY A 633 -21.28 21.84 11.46
N ASP A 634 -20.38 22.23 10.57
CA ASP A 634 -19.13 21.47 10.31
C ASP A 634 -18.07 21.63 11.44
N LEU A 635 -18.45 21.92 12.69
CA LEU A 635 -17.58 22.37 13.79
C LEU A 635 -16.54 21.32 14.27
N ILE A 636 -16.88 20.04 14.17
CA ILE A 636 -15.95 18.92 14.31
C ILE A 636 -15.90 18.16 12.98
N ASN A 637 -14.69 18.07 12.40
CA ASN A 637 -14.44 17.18 11.25
C ASN A 637 -13.44 16.09 11.62
N LEU A 638 -13.84 14.84 11.43
CA LEU A 638 -12.96 13.68 11.40
C LEU A 638 -12.42 13.50 9.98
N VAL A 639 -11.11 13.34 9.86
CA VAL A 639 -10.41 13.02 8.62
C VAL A 639 -9.84 11.62 8.75
N CYS A 640 -10.44 10.66 8.08
CA CYS A 640 -9.92 9.28 8.09
C CYS A 640 -9.12 9.02 6.82
N GLY A 641 -7.98 8.34 6.96
CA GLY A 641 -7.26 7.79 5.82
C GLY A 641 -8.06 6.63 5.23
N LYS A 642 -8.23 6.61 3.90
CA LYS A 642 -8.60 5.36 3.21
C LYS A 642 -7.41 4.40 3.29
N SER A 643 -7.71 3.11 3.43
CA SER A 643 -6.79 1.99 3.68
C SER A 643 -5.72 1.83 2.58
N ASP A 644 -4.70 2.68 2.60
CA ASP A 644 -3.46 2.57 1.81
C ASP A 644 -2.38 3.55 2.31
N THR A 645 -2.22 3.71 3.63
CA THR A 645 -1.27 4.70 4.16
C THR A 645 0.07 4.09 4.49
N VAL A 646 1.01 4.19 3.55
CA VAL A 646 2.46 4.05 3.78
C VAL A 646 2.85 4.77 5.09
N PRO A 647 3.57 4.11 6.03
CA PRO A 647 3.97 4.72 7.30
C PRO A 647 4.76 6.02 7.10
N ILE A 648 4.52 7.00 7.97
CA ILE A 648 5.04 8.36 7.83
C ILE A 648 6.57 8.42 7.88
N TYR A 649 7.21 7.59 8.71
CA TYR A 649 8.66 7.59 8.86
C TYR A 649 9.39 7.20 7.57
N HIS A 650 8.82 6.29 6.75
CA HIS A 650 9.41 5.98 5.45
C HIS A 650 9.42 7.20 4.53
N LYS A 651 8.37 8.05 4.59
CA LYS A 651 8.30 9.31 3.83
C LYS A 651 9.33 10.32 4.32
N ILE A 652 9.47 10.46 5.64
CA ILE A 652 10.46 11.35 6.26
C ILE A 652 11.87 10.92 5.86
N MET A 653 12.23 9.66 6.10
CA MET A 653 13.55 9.14 5.76
C MET A 653 13.85 9.35 4.29
N ARG A 654 12.90 9.00 3.39
CA ARG A 654 13.14 9.13 1.96
C ARG A 654 13.32 10.57 1.52
N LYS A 655 12.51 11.50 2.02
CA LYS A 655 12.56 12.90 1.63
C LYS A 655 13.84 13.60 2.11
N TYR A 656 14.25 13.38 3.35
CA TYR A 656 15.28 14.24 3.98
C TYR A 656 16.71 13.68 3.87
N GLN A 657 16.90 12.36 3.79
CA GLN A 657 18.22 11.72 3.80
C GLN A 657 18.94 11.83 2.44
N THR A 658 19.37 13.05 2.12
CA THR A 658 20.16 13.42 0.92
C THR A 658 21.64 13.61 1.27
N LYS A 659 22.53 13.61 0.28
CA LYS A 659 23.99 13.72 0.47
C LYS A 659 24.32 15.01 1.19
N ALA A 660 23.71 16.12 0.74
CA ALA A 660 23.88 17.42 1.37
C ALA A 660 23.38 17.43 2.83
N PHE A 661 22.25 16.80 3.11
CA PHE A 661 21.74 16.67 4.47
C PHE A 661 22.68 15.88 5.36
N VAL A 662 23.04 14.67 4.94
CA VAL A 662 23.90 13.77 5.72
C VAL A 662 25.25 14.40 5.98
N GLN A 663 25.88 15.03 4.98
CA GLN A 663 27.16 15.70 5.17
C GLN A 663 27.08 16.83 6.22
N ARG A 664 25.97 17.58 6.27
CA ARG A 664 25.76 18.58 7.33
C ARG A 664 25.63 17.94 8.71
N GLN A 665 24.83 16.88 8.84
CA GLN A 665 24.71 16.17 10.12
C GLN A 665 26.06 15.59 10.56
N VAL A 666 26.79 14.95 9.65
CA VAL A 666 28.14 14.46 9.93
C VAL A 666 29.02 15.61 10.42
N ALA A 667 29.08 16.74 9.73
CA ALA A 667 29.89 17.89 10.16
C ALA A 667 29.46 18.45 11.54
N GLN A 668 28.17 18.52 11.81
CA GLN A 668 27.63 19.00 13.08
C GLN A 668 28.01 18.08 14.25
N PHE A 669 27.79 16.77 14.09
CA PHE A 669 27.88 15.81 15.19
C PHE A 669 29.28 15.18 15.34
N THR A 670 30.12 15.18 14.30
CA THR A 670 31.52 14.70 14.39
C THR A 670 32.50 15.72 14.94
N SER A 671 32.03 16.93 15.24
CA SER A 671 32.75 17.82 16.15
C SER A 671 32.84 17.21 17.55
N PHE A 672 31.91 16.30 17.89
CA PHE A 672 31.67 15.75 19.21
C PHE A 672 31.78 16.87 20.23
N GLN A 673 30.85 17.86 20.15
CA GLN A 673 30.79 19.03 21.06
C GLN A 673 29.58 19.15 22.02
N HIS A 674 28.68 18.16 22.08
CA HIS A 674 27.38 18.24 22.76
C HIS A 674 27.32 17.82 24.24
N ALA A 675 27.84 16.65 24.64
CA ALA A 675 27.95 16.21 26.03
C ALA A 675 29.10 15.21 26.29
N THR A 676 29.56 15.07 27.54
CA THR A 676 30.41 13.96 27.98
C THR A 676 29.66 13.17 29.04
N MET A 677 29.55 11.84 28.89
CA MET A 677 28.77 11.01 29.79
C MET A 677 29.25 9.56 29.82
N THR A 678 29.11 8.92 30.97
CA THR A 678 29.23 7.46 31.11
C THR A 678 28.09 6.74 30.38
N VAL A 679 28.24 5.45 30.06
CA VAL A 679 27.15 4.67 29.46
C VAL A 679 25.91 4.60 30.36
N ALA A 680 26.10 4.58 31.68
CA ALA A 680 24.99 4.61 32.64
C ALA A 680 24.21 5.94 32.57
N GLU A 681 24.91 7.07 32.41
CA GLU A 681 24.29 8.38 32.22
C GLU A 681 23.61 8.48 30.85
N ALA A 682 24.23 7.92 29.81
CA ALA A 682 23.63 7.83 28.48
C ALA A 682 22.30 7.05 28.49
N CYS A 683 22.23 5.93 29.21
CA CYS A 683 20.98 5.19 29.43
C CYS A 683 19.93 6.05 30.14
N LYS A 684 20.31 6.81 31.18
CA LYS A 684 19.37 7.72 31.86
C LYS A 684 18.88 8.83 30.94
N ALA A 685 19.78 9.45 30.17
CA ALA A 685 19.43 10.47 29.19
C ALA A 685 18.48 9.91 28.12
N LEU A 686 18.66 8.66 27.71
CA LEU A 686 17.80 7.98 26.75
C LEU A 686 16.41 7.69 27.33
N VAL A 687 16.32 7.23 28.57
CA VAL A 687 15.04 7.06 29.29
C VAL A 687 14.30 8.41 29.35
N SER A 688 15.01 9.49 29.71
CA SER A 688 14.43 10.84 29.74
C SER A 688 14.01 11.37 28.37
N LEU A 689 14.81 11.11 27.32
CA LEU A 689 14.49 11.50 25.94
C LEU A 689 13.17 10.89 25.47
N ASN A 690 12.91 9.64 25.85
CA ASN A 690 11.69 8.92 25.49
C ASN A 690 10.51 9.21 26.44
N GLY A 691 10.72 10.04 27.48
CA GLY A 691 9.68 10.40 28.41
C GLY A 691 9.32 9.30 29.41
N ASP A 692 10.19 8.31 29.56
CA ASP A 692 9.96 7.18 30.44
C ASP A 692 10.24 7.58 31.90
N VAL A 693 9.41 7.10 32.82
CA VAL A 693 9.53 7.42 34.26
C VAL A 693 10.83 6.85 34.85
N ASP A 694 11.18 5.63 34.46
CA ASP A 694 12.39 4.94 34.87
C ASP A 694 12.82 3.86 33.86
N ALA A 695 13.93 3.18 34.17
CA ALA A 695 14.46 2.07 33.38
C ALA A 695 13.47 0.91 33.19
N ASN A 696 12.62 0.61 34.18
CA ASN A 696 11.64 -0.47 34.11
C ASN A 696 10.43 -0.10 33.26
N ALA A 697 10.04 1.17 33.20
CA ALA A 697 9.00 1.65 32.31
C ALA A 697 9.50 1.81 30.86
N SER A 698 10.82 1.96 30.67
CA SER A 698 11.38 2.30 29.37
C SER A 698 11.32 1.18 28.34
N TRP A 699 10.57 1.42 27.27
CA TRP A 699 10.52 0.52 26.12
C TRP A 699 11.88 0.39 25.44
N VAL A 700 12.59 1.51 25.22
CA VAL A 700 13.87 1.51 24.50
C VAL A 700 14.94 0.75 25.27
N LEU A 701 15.03 0.97 26.58
CA LEU A 701 16.02 0.27 27.41
C LEU A 701 15.72 -1.23 27.49
N LYS A 702 14.44 -1.60 27.61
CA LYS A 702 14.03 -3.01 27.54
C LYS A 702 14.37 -3.63 26.19
N TYR A 703 14.27 -2.87 25.09
CA TYR A 703 14.59 -3.35 23.75
C TYR A 703 16.09 -3.60 23.57
N MET A 704 16.91 -2.66 24.04
CA MET A 704 18.36 -2.83 24.09
C MET A 704 18.75 -4.10 24.87
N LEU A 705 18.16 -4.29 26.05
CA LEU A 705 18.45 -5.44 26.91
C LEU A 705 17.93 -6.75 26.33
N ALA A 706 16.70 -6.79 25.80
CA ALA A 706 16.13 -7.98 25.19
C ALA A 706 16.92 -8.42 23.95
N SER A 707 17.31 -7.47 23.10
CA SER A 707 18.05 -7.76 21.87
C SER A 707 19.44 -8.29 22.17
N ALA A 708 20.15 -7.66 23.11
CA ALA A 708 21.44 -8.14 23.56
C ALA A 708 21.36 -9.50 24.26
N GLU A 709 20.27 -9.75 24.99
CA GLU A 709 20.02 -11.01 25.67
C GLU A 709 19.70 -12.14 24.69
N ALA A 710 18.98 -11.87 23.60
CA ALA A 710 18.76 -12.84 22.53
C ALA A 710 20.08 -13.25 21.89
N VAL A 711 20.94 -12.27 21.56
CA VAL A 711 22.30 -12.51 21.05
C VAL A 711 23.15 -13.33 22.04
N ARG A 712 23.05 -13.04 23.34
CA ARG A 712 23.74 -13.79 24.39
C ARG A 712 23.23 -15.23 24.49
N GLN A 713 21.92 -15.45 24.38
CA GLN A 713 21.30 -16.78 24.44
C GLN A 713 21.64 -17.65 23.22
N ASP A 714 21.84 -17.02 22.06
CA ASP A 714 22.31 -17.69 20.85
C ASP A 714 23.80 -18.07 20.88
N GLY A 715 24.53 -17.60 21.90
CA GLY A 715 25.92 -17.99 22.16
C GLY A 715 26.98 -17.10 21.49
N HIS A 716 26.59 -15.91 21.03
CA HIS A 716 27.51 -14.94 20.43
C HIS A 716 28.46 -14.27 21.46
N PRO A 717 29.61 -13.74 21.02
CA PRO A 717 30.61 -13.13 21.90
C PRO A 717 30.12 -11.87 22.61
N ASP A 718 30.77 -11.55 23.72
CA ASP A 718 30.42 -10.43 24.61
C ASP A 718 30.48 -9.05 23.92
N TRP A 719 31.42 -8.82 23.01
CA TRP A 719 31.47 -7.58 22.24
C TRP A 719 30.23 -7.39 21.34
N LEU A 720 29.67 -8.46 20.78
CA LEU A 720 28.48 -8.37 19.91
C LEU A 720 27.23 -8.10 20.75
N GLN A 721 27.12 -8.76 21.91
CA GLN A 721 26.10 -8.47 22.89
C GLN A 721 26.12 -6.99 23.30
N LEU A 722 27.32 -6.45 23.58
CA LEU A 722 27.49 -5.06 23.94
C LEU A 722 27.09 -4.11 22.79
N VAL A 723 27.54 -4.35 21.56
CA VAL A 723 27.18 -3.50 20.41
C VAL A 723 25.66 -3.43 20.22
N VAL A 724 24.98 -4.58 20.27
CA VAL A 724 23.52 -4.65 20.14
C VAL A 724 22.83 -3.93 21.29
N PHE A 725 23.34 -4.05 22.52
CA PHE A 725 22.86 -3.27 23.65
C PHE A 725 23.01 -1.76 23.40
N LEU A 726 24.15 -1.30 22.89
CA LEU A 726 24.43 0.13 22.73
C LEU A 726 23.59 0.81 21.64
N ARG A 727 23.02 0.08 20.67
CA ARG A 727 22.29 0.65 19.51
C ARG A 727 21.26 1.71 19.88
N GLY A 728 20.51 1.51 20.97
CA GLY A 728 19.52 2.48 21.43
C GLY A 728 20.12 3.83 21.84
N LEU A 729 21.37 3.87 22.32
CA LEU A 729 22.08 5.12 22.66
C LEU A 729 22.35 5.99 21.42
N GLY A 730 22.29 5.39 20.23
CA GLY A 730 22.35 6.13 18.98
C GLY A 730 21.26 7.20 18.88
N LEU A 731 20.10 7.01 19.52
CA LEU A 731 19.01 7.99 19.52
C LEU A 731 19.35 9.30 20.23
N LEU A 732 20.43 9.35 21.03
CA LEU A 732 20.79 10.54 21.78
C LEU A 732 21.09 11.76 20.89
N PHE A 733 21.45 11.57 19.60
CA PHE A 733 21.60 12.71 18.69
C PHE A 733 20.31 13.56 18.58
N LEU A 734 19.14 12.97 18.84
CA LEU A 734 17.85 13.65 18.85
C LEU A 734 17.77 14.75 19.92
N LEU A 735 18.55 14.66 21.00
CA LEU A 735 18.64 15.70 22.03
C LEU A 735 19.19 17.01 21.45
N TRP A 736 20.10 16.93 20.48
CA TRP A 736 20.80 18.10 19.91
C TRP A 736 20.41 18.38 18.45
N THR A 737 19.33 17.74 17.98
CA THR A 737 18.76 18.04 16.67
C THR A 737 18.16 19.45 16.67
N ASP A 738 18.49 20.25 15.66
CA ASP A 738 17.98 21.61 15.51
C ASP A 738 16.52 21.61 15.00
N GLU A 739 15.91 22.81 14.95
CA GLU A 739 14.53 22.98 14.48
C GLU A 739 14.37 22.57 13.02
N ASP A 740 15.38 22.82 12.18
CA ASP A 740 15.38 22.44 10.76
C ASP A 740 15.29 20.91 10.55
N ASN A 741 15.73 20.14 11.54
CA ASN A 741 15.73 18.68 11.54
C ASN A 741 14.73 18.07 12.56
N ALA A 742 13.89 18.89 13.21
CA ALA A 742 12.95 18.45 14.24
C ALA A 742 12.01 17.33 13.76
N ILE A 743 11.76 17.23 12.45
CA ILE A 743 11.00 16.14 11.82
C ILE A 743 11.58 14.75 12.11
N LEU A 744 12.90 14.63 12.35
CA LEU A 744 13.50 13.34 12.75
C LEU A 744 13.01 12.86 14.12
N ARG A 745 12.60 13.77 15.01
CA ARG A 745 12.00 13.45 16.32
C ARG A 745 10.57 12.92 16.20
N SER A 746 9.92 13.06 15.05
CA SER A 746 8.59 12.47 14.84
C SER A 746 8.63 10.98 14.52
N ILE A 747 9.82 10.43 14.24
CA ILE A 747 10.02 8.99 14.07
C ILE A 747 10.17 8.38 15.47
N SER A 748 9.34 7.38 15.77
CA SER A 748 9.34 6.72 17.07
C SER A 748 10.61 5.87 17.28
N PRO A 749 11.00 5.60 18.54
CA PRO A 749 12.14 4.73 18.82
C PRO A 749 12.00 3.32 18.22
N ALA A 750 10.78 2.77 18.18
CA ALA A 750 10.52 1.48 17.58
C ALA A 750 10.73 1.49 16.06
N GLU A 751 10.30 2.55 15.37
CA GLU A 751 10.57 2.73 13.94
C GLU A 751 12.07 2.88 13.66
N TRP A 752 12.78 3.63 14.50
CA TRP A 752 14.24 3.78 14.41
C TRP A 752 15.02 2.48 14.60
N LEU A 753 14.67 1.70 15.63
CA LEU A 753 15.50 0.57 16.06
C LEU A 753 15.11 -0.76 15.39
N CYS A 754 13.82 -0.96 15.08
CA CYS A 754 13.29 -2.24 14.58
C CYS A 754 12.96 -2.21 13.09
N GLN A 755 12.39 -1.10 12.60
CA GLN A 755 11.76 -1.04 11.27
C GLN A 755 12.61 -0.31 10.22
N MET A 756 13.75 0.24 10.62
CA MET A 756 14.60 1.04 9.74
C MET A 756 15.34 0.17 8.73
N THR A 757 15.24 0.55 7.46
CA THR A 757 16.08 0.04 6.38
C THR A 757 16.66 1.23 5.62
N THR A 758 17.98 1.30 5.54
CA THR A 758 18.76 2.40 4.94
C THR A 758 19.34 2.01 3.58
N TRP A 759 20.05 2.94 2.93
CA TRP A 759 20.63 2.82 1.58
C TRP A 759 21.97 3.57 1.53
N VAL A 760 22.67 3.58 0.39
CA VAL A 760 23.85 4.45 0.21
C VAL A 760 23.38 5.78 -0.38
N VAL A 761 23.65 6.88 0.33
CA VAL A 761 23.20 8.23 -0.03
C VAL A 761 24.03 8.78 -1.19
N GLY A 762 23.42 9.62 -2.04
CA GLY A 762 24.02 10.09 -3.28
C GLY A 762 24.00 9.06 -4.41
N ARG A 763 23.48 7.85 -4.16
CA ARG A 763 23.20 6.82 -5.18
C ARG A 763 21.71 6.70 -5.43
N THR A 764 21.36 6.09 -6.55
CA THR A 764 19.98 5.67 -6.81
C THR A 764 19.55 4.66 -5.75
N ILE A 765 18.62 5.08 -4.90
CA ILE A 765 18.00 4.21 -3.90
C ILE A 765 17.39 2.96 -4.59
N PRO A 766 17.77 1.72 -4.18
CA PRO A 766 17.18 0.49 -4.68
C PRO A 766 15.68 0.46 -4.42
N SER A 767 14.89 -0.26 -5.23
CA SER A 767 13.45 -0.44 -4.95
C SER A 767 13.14 -1.72 -4.19
N ALA A 768 14.16 -2.52 -3.83
CA ALA A 768 13.93 -3.63 -2.92
C ALA A 768 13.63 -3.12 -1.51
N ILE A 769 14.02 -1.88 -1.19
CA ILE A 769 13.62 -1.20 0.03
C ILE A 769 12.10 -1.00 0.07
N ALA A 770 11.50 -1.14 1.25
CA ALA A 770 10.06 -0.98 1.44
C ALA A 770 9.56 0.40 0.96
N PHE A 771 8.38 0.45 0.36
CA PHE A 771 7.77 1.69 -0.19
C PHE A 771 8.67 2.41 -1.19
N PRO A 772 9.09 1.75 -2.28
CA PRO A 772 10.00 2.31 -3.26
C PRO A 772 9.43 3.52 -4.03
N GLU A 773 8.11 3.67 -4.10
CA GLU A 773 7.43 4.85 -4.64
C GLU A 773 7.88 6.13 -3.94
N LEU A 774 8.28 6.03 -2.66
CA LEU A 774 8.77 7.18 -1.92
C LEU A 774 10.13 7.63 -2.40
N ASN A 775 10.91 6.80 -3.11
CA ASN A 775 12.26 7.14 -3.54
C ASN A 775 12.29 8.44 -4.35
N GLU A 776 11.21 8.75 -5.07
CA GLU A 776 11.04 10.01 -5.82
C GLU A 776 11.01 11.26 -4.92
N LEU A 777 10.74 11.11 -3.63
CA LEU A 777 10.83 12.20 -2.65
C LEU A 777 12.29 12.60 -2.35
N ASN A 778 13.25 11.72 -2.63
CA ASN A 778 14.66 12.00 -2.38
C ASN A 778 15.29 12.73 -3.58
N ALA A 779 15.83 13.93 -3.35
CA ALA A 779 16.44 14.72 -4.41
C ALA A 779 17.63 13.99 -5.09
N ASP A 780 18.45 13.24 -4.32
CA ASP A 780 19.59 12.49 -4.86
C ASP A 780 19.15 11.33 -5.76
N HIS A 781 17.96 10.76 -5.51
CA HIS A 781 17.40 9.69 -6.33
C HIS A 781 16.95 10.21 -7.70
N CYS A 782 16.35 11.39 -7.75
CA CYS A 782 15.80 12.01 -8.96
C CYS A 782 16.86 12.70 -9.83
N SER A 783 18.02 13.05 -9.26
CA SER A 783 19.13 13.68 -9.98
C SER A 783 20.45 13.12 -9.47
N PRO A 784 20.76 11.84 -9.78
CA PRO A 784 22.02 11.25 -9.37
C PRO A 784 23.16 12.07 -10.00
N PRO A 785 24.20 12.44 -9.24
CA PRO A 785 25.28 13.26 -9.74
C PRO A 785 25.87 12.67 -11.04
N CYS A 786 26.08 13.54 -12.02
CA CYS A 786 26.59 13.16 -13.32
C CYS A 786 28.08 12.83 -13.20
N LYS A 787 28.43 11.58 -13.54
CA LYS A 787 29.78 10.96 -13.57
C LYS A 787 30.22 10.30 -12.26
N ASP A 788 30.56 9.02 -12.40
CA ASP A 788 31.50 8.30 -11.56
C ASP A 788 32.85 9.04 -11.56
N GLU A 789 33.01 10.01 -10.66
CA GLU A 789 34.33 10.48 -10.25
C GLU A 789 34.84 9.47 -9.22
N ASP A 790 35.96 8.81 -9.54
CA ASP A 790 36.78 7.87 -8.75
C ASP A 790 36.14 7.44 -7.42
N ILE A 791 35.25 6.45 -7.47
CA ILE A 791 34.73 5.83 -6.25
C ILE A 791 35.81 4.91 -5.71
N GLU A 792 36.41 5.31 -4.60
CA GLU A 792 37.26 4.43 -3.80
C GLU A 792 36.46 3.17 -3.44
N THR A 793 36.97 2.00 -3.83
CA THR A 793 36.41 0.69 -3.50
C THR A 793 36.48 0.44 -2.00
N GLY A 794 35.38 0.02 -1.39
CA GLY A 794 35.26 -0.26 0.05
C GLY A 794 33.99 0.35 0.65
N MET A 795 33.22 -0.45 1.39
CA MET A 795 32.00 0.01 2.07
C MET A 795 32.26 1.02 3.18
N GLU A 796 33.49 1.11 3.69
CA GLU A 796 33.93 2.12 4.64
C GLU A 796 33.79 3.56 4.09
N HIS A 797 33.93 3.73 2.77
CA HIS A 797 33.81 5.02 2.08
C HIS A 797 32.34 5.38 1.75
N ALA A 798 31.40 4.46 1.95
CA ALA A 798 29.98 4.71 1.66
C ALA A 798 29.37 5.72 2.64
N LEU A 799 28.69 6.72 2.09
CA LEU A 799 27.91 7.67 2.87
C LEU A 799 26.51 7.10 3.14
N LEU A 800 26.14 6.94 4.41
CA LEU A 800 24.86 6.34 4.82
C LEU A 800 23.90 7.40 5.40
N PRO A 801 22.57 7.15 5.40
CA PRO A 801 21.60 8.03 6.04
C PRO A 801 21.98 8.31 7.49
N TRP A 802 21.76 9.55 7.92
CA TRP A 802 21.98 9.96 9.30
C TRP A 802 20.92 9.31 10.19
N THR A 803 21.35 8.28 10.94
CA THR A 803 20.51 7.42 11.76
C THR A 803 21.17 7.18 13.12
N PRO A 804 20.45 6.60 14.11
CA PRO A 804 21.05 6.18 15.37
C PRO A 804 22.30 5.30 15.21
N ASP A 805 22.27 4.38 14.23
CA ASP A 805 23.38 3.46 13.95
C ASP A 805 24.63 4.21 13.45
N GLU A 806 24.46 5.15 12.50
CA GLU A 806 25.56 5.97 11.96
C GLU A 806 26.13 6.93 13.03
N TYR A 807 25.27 7.54 13.85
CA TYR A 807 25.72 8.38 14.95
C TYR A 807 26.51 7.58 16.00
N LEU A 808 25.99 6.41 16.41
CA LEU A 808 26.65 5.54 17.38
C LEU A 808 28.00 5.04 16.86
N PHE A 809 28.07 4.60 15.61
CA PHE A 809 29.33 4.20 14.96
C PHE A 809 30.39 5.30 15.11
N ARG A 810 30.03 6.55 14.79
CA ARG A 810 30.95 7.70 14.89
C ARG A 810 31.39 7.98 16.32
N VAL A 811 30.49 7.87 17.30
CA VAL A 811 30.84 8.02 18.73
C VAL A 811 31.84 6.94 19.16
N LEU A 812 31.61 5.68 18.79
CA LEU A 812 32.48 4.57 19.15
C LEU A 812 33.86 4.66 18.48
N GLU A 813 33.89 5.06 17.20
CA GLU A 813 35.11 5.28 16.43
C GLU A 813 35.96 6.40 17.05
N PHE A 814 35.35 7.54 17.38
CA PHE A 814 36.05 8.69 17.95
C PHE A 814 36.61 8.41 19.34
N ASN A 815 35.83 7.74 20.20
CA ASN A 815 36.22 7.44 21.58
C ASN A 815 37.23 6.28 21.69
N LYS A 816 37.72 5.74 20.56
CA LYS A 816 38.73 4.67 20.49
C LYS A 816 38.35 3.47 21.37
N ALA A 817 37.12 3.00 21.22
CA ALA A 817 36.66 1.79 21.89
C ALA A 817 37.63 0.63 21.65
N SER A 818 37.89 -0.19 22.66
CA SER A 818 38.72 -1.41 22.56
C SER A 818 37.95 -2.60 21.93
N LEU A 819 36.94 -2.28 21.13
CA LEU A 819 36.10 -3.22 20.41
C LEU A 819 36.85 -3.75 19.17
N PRO A 820 36.57 -5.00 18.73
CA PRO A 820 37.10 -5.50 17.47
C PRO A 820 36.55 -4.68 16.28
N SER A 821 37.24 -4.70 15.15
CA SER A 821 36.84 -4.00 13.92
C SER A 821 35.40 -4.34 13.48
N GLU A 822 35.02 -5.59 13.64
CA GLU A 822 33.72 -6.17 13.31
C GLU A 822 32.60 -5.52 14.13
N ALA A 823 32.88 -5.09 15.36
CA ALA A 823 31.91 -4.38 16.20
C ALA A 823 31.47 -3.05 15.59
N LEU A 824 32.43 -2.29 15.04
CA LEU A 824 32.14 -1.03 14.37
C LEU A 824 31.38 -1.26 13.07
N ALA A 825 31.75 -2.29 12.30
CA ALA A 825 31.05 -2.67 11.07
C ALA A 825 29.60 -3.08 11.35
N VAL A 826 29.37 -3.94 12.36
CA VAL A 826 28.03 -4.32 12.79
C VAL A 826 27.21 -3.11 13.20
N THR A 827 27.79 -2.21 14.00
CA THR A 827 27.11 -0.98 14.45
C THR A 827 26.68 -0.13 13.26
N ARG A 828 27.61 0.16 12.34
CA ARG A 828 27.39 1.08 11.21
C ARG A 828 26.40 0.54 10.19
N PHE A 829 26.51 -0.74 9.86
CA PHE A 829 25.78 -1.34 8.74
C PHE A 829 24.52 -2.12 9.17
N TRP A 830 24.18 -2.14 10.46
CA TRP A 830 23.01 -2.85 10.97
C TRP A 830 21.73 -2.51 10.18
N SER A 831 21.41 -1.21 10.06
CA SER A 831 20.25 -0.74 9.30
C SER A 831 20.43 -0.80 7.78
N LEU A 832 21.61 -1.13 7.23
CA LEU A 832 21.87 -1.18 5.79
C LEU A 832 21.38 -2.51 5.17
N LYS A 833 20.14 -2.87 5.46
CA LYS A 833 19.49 -4.11 5.00
C LYS A 833 19.37 -4.16 3.46
N THR A 834 19.36 -3.02 2.78
CA THR A 834 19.45 -2.99 1.30
C THR A 834 20.73 -3.64 0.77
N TRP A 835 21.82 -3.60 1.53
CA TRP A 835 23.05 -4.29 1.20
C TRP A 835 23.00 -5.75 1.61
N HIS A 836 22.94 -6.03 2.91
CA HIS A 836 23.17 -7.37 3.43
C HIS A 836 21.97 -8.33 3.32
N GLN A 837 20.73 -7.83 3.28
CA GLN A 837 19.53 -8.66 3.08
C GLN A 837 19.02 -8.65 1.64
N GLN A 838 19.19 -7.54 0.91
CA GLN A 838 18.59 -7.35 -0.42
C GLN A 838 19.59 -7.43 -1.57
N GLY A 839 20.89 -7.58 -1.29
CA GLY A 839 21.92 -7.84 -2.29
C GLY A 839 22.25 -6.67 -3.21
N HIS A 840 22.17 -5.42 -2.73
CA HIS A 840 22.57 -4.23 -3.49
C HIS A 840 23.93 -3.69 -3.05
N TYR A 841 24.60 -2.88 -3.88
CA TYR A 841 25.91 -2.23 -3.58
C TYR A 841 27.14 -3.13 -3.57
N ASP A 842 27.07 -4.34 -4.13
CA ASP A 842 28.24 -5.22 -4.29
C ASP A 842 29.32 -4.59 -5.18
N ASP A 843 28.95 -3.64 -6.03
CA ASP A 843 29.85 -2.80 -6.83
C ASP A 843 30.71 -1.83 -6.00
N LEU A 844 30.33 -1.55 -4.75
CA LEU A 844 31.10 -0.71 -3.82
C LEU A 844 32.02 -1.54 -2.91
N CYS A 845 31.82 -2.86 -2.83
CA CYS A 845 32.48 -3.72 -1.86
C CYS A 845 33.95 -3.98 -2.24
N ALA A 846 34.83 -3.84 -1.26
CA ALA A 846 36.14 -4.48 -1.24
C ALA A 846 35.99 -5.96 -0.80
N PRO A 847 37.01 -6.82 -1.02
CA PRO A 847 36.91 -8.25 -0.68
C PRO A 847 36.49 -8.54 0.76
N GLN A 848 36.96 -7.76 1.74
CA GLN A 848 36.62 -7.92 3.16
C GLN A 848 35.17 -7.56 3.50
N ASP A 849 34.50 -6.77 2.66
CA ASP A 849 33.13 -6.32 2.92
C ASP A 849 32.13 -7.46 2.75
N PHE A 850 32.43 -8.46 1.92
CA PHE A 850 31.59 -9.63 1.73
C PHE A 850 31.49 -10.50 2.99
N ASP A 851 32.57 -10.63 3.75
CA ASP A 851 32.57 -11.34 5.04
C ASP A 851 31.69 -10.59 6.07
N THR A 852 31.78 -9.26 6.08
CA THR A 852 30.93 -8.40 6.91
C THR A 852 29.45 -8.51 6.52
N LYS A 853 29.18 -8.54 5.21
CA LYS A 853 27.84 -8.68 4.64
C LYS A 853 27.20 -10.00 5.04
N GLU A 854 27.93 -11.11 4.90
CA GLU A 854 27.46 -12.45 5.28
C GLU A 854 27.22 -12.54 6.80
N PHE A 855 28.15 -11.99 7.59
CA PHE A 855 28.00 -11.95 9.04
C PHE A 855 26.75 -11.17 9.47
N LEU A 856 26.51 -9.97 8.91
CA LEU A 856 25.30 -9.19 9.17
C LEU A 856 24.02 -9.91 8.78
N ALA A 857 24.00 -10.57 7.62
CA ALA A 857 22.87 -11.36 7.16
C ALA A 857 22.56 -12.52 8.12
N SER A 858 23.60 -13.16 8.69
CA SER A 858 23.42 -14.26 9.66
C SER A 858 22.79 -13.82 10.99
N LEU A 859 22.85 -12.53 11.33
CA LEU A 859 22.26 -11.99 12.55
C LEU A 859 20.76 -11.68 12.43
N GLU A 860 20.14 -11.92 11.27
CA GLU A 860 18.72 -11.62 11.05
C GLU A 860 17.80 -12.32 12.07
N ASP A 861 18.05 -13.59 12.36
CA ASP A 861 17.24 -14.41 13.27
C ASP A 861 17.24 -13.88 14.72
N VAL A 862 18.30 -13.19 15.12
CA VAL A 862 18.44 -12.57 16.46
C VAL A 862 18.19 -11.05 16.46
N SER A 863 17.96 -10.45 15.28
CA SER A 863 17.75 -9.00 15.13
C SER A 863 16.35 -8.51 15.51
N VAL A 864 15.41 -9.44 15.70
CA VAL A 864 14.00 -9.13 16.03
C VAL A 864 13.60 -9.84 17.30
N VAL A 865 13.33 -9.06 18.36
CA VAL A 865 12.82 -9.59 19.63
C VAL A 865 11.30 -9.45 19.74
N SER A 866 10.66 -10.46 20.30
CA SER A 866 9.20 -10.46 20.50
C SER A 866 8.77 -9.58 21.67
N ASP A 867 7.52 -9.11 21.65
CA ASP A 867 6.91 -8.39 22.78
C ASP A 867 6.97 -9.19 24.09
N GLN A 868 6.91 -10.53 24.01
CA GLN A 868 7.01 -11.40 25.18
C GLN A 868 8.42 -11.37 25.78
N ALA A 869 9.46 -11.45 24.94
CA ALA A 869 10.84 -11.32 25.39
C ALA A 869 11.08 -9.95 26.05
N MET A 870 10.53 -8.90 25.45
CA MET A 870 10.55 -7.53 25.96
C MET A 870 9.89 -7.37 27.33
N GLN A 871 8.72 -7.98 27.52
CA GLN A 871 8.01 -7.94 28.80
C GLN A 871 8.72 -8.75 29.90
N ALA A 872 9.48 -9.78 29.52
CA ALA A 872 10.23 -10.62 30.46
C ALA A 872 11.55 -9.99 30.94
N VAL A 873 11.98 -8.85 30.38
CA VAL A 873 13.22 -8.18 30.77
C VAL A 873 13.15 -7.66 32.20
N ALA A 874 14.02 -8.18 33.06
CA ALA A 874 14.30 -7.65 34.39
C ALA A 874 15.46 -6.63 34.30
N THR A 875 15.13 -5.35 34.13
CA THR A 875 16.14 -4.31 33.85
C THR A 875 17.14 -4.13 35.00
N ASP A 876 16.67 -4.26 36.24
CA ASP A 876 17.45 -4.21 37.47
C ASP A 876 18.54 -5.30 37.53
N LYS A 877 18.32 -6.44 36.88
CA LYS A 877 19.25 -7.57 36.84
C LYS A 877 20.18 -7.54 35.64
N LEU A 878 19.65 -7.21 34.47
CA LEU A 878 20.40 -7.28 33.22
C LEU A 878 21.25 -6.03 32.96
N LEU A 879 20.75 -4.84 33.32
CA LEU A 879 21.49 -3.59 33.07
C LEU A 879 22.89 -3.57 33.71
N PRO A 880 23.10 -3.99 34.98
CA PRO A 880 24.44 -4.06 35.56
C PRO A 880 25.43 -4.92 34.77
N TYR A 881 24.95 -6.03 34.17
CA TYR A 881 25.79 -6.89 33.34
C TYR A 881 26.28 -6.15 32.09
N TYR A 882 25.38 -5.52 31.34
CA TYR A 882 25.77 -4.80 30.11
C TYR A 882 26.59 -3.53 30.40
N LEU A 883 26.36 -2.87 31.54
CA LEU A 883 27.23 -1.78 32.00
C LEU A 883 28.65 -2.29 32.32
N SER A 884 28.80 -3.49 32.89
CA SER A 884 30.12 -4.09 33.11
C SER A 884 30.83 -4.46 31.80
N LEU A 885 30.09 -4.87 30.77
CA LEU A 885 30.65 -5.05 29.43
C LEU A 885 31.10 -3.71 28.83
N ALA A 886 30.31 -2.65 29.01
CA ALA A 886 30.70 -1.31 28.59
C ALA A 886 32.00 -0.86 29.27
N GLU A 887 32.15 -1.07 30.59
CA GLU A 887 33.40 -0.78 31.32
C GLU A 887 34.60 -1.59 30.81
N LYS A 888 34.36 -2.81 30.31
CA LYS A 888 35.41 -3.65 29.72
C LYS A 888 35.91 -3.10 28.39
N PHE A 889 35.01 -2.64 27.52
CA PHE A 889 35.33 -2.34 26.12
C PHE A 889 35.44 -0.84 25.82
N LEU A 890 34.82 0.03 26.60
CA LEU A 890 34.73 1.47 26.35
C LEU A 890 35.51 2.26 27.41
N PRO A 891 35.97 3.48 27.08
CA PRO A 891 36.48 4.39 28.10
C PRO A 891 35.38 4.72 29.11
N ARG A 892 35.79 5.14 30.32
CA ARG A 892 34.87 5.43 31.42
C ARG A 892 33.77 6.43 31.05
N GLU A 893 34.15 7.47 30.31
CA GLU A 893 33.24 8.48 29.78
C GLU A 893 33.36 8.51 28.26
N LEU A 894 32.23 8.63 27.59
CA LEU A 894 32.15 8.84 26.16
C LEU A 894 31.98 10.34 25.91
N GLN A 895 32.85 10.89 25.08
CA GLN A 895 32.62 12.19 24.47
C GLN A 895 31.58 12.01 23.37
N CYS A 896 30.39 12.49 23.67
CA CYS A 896 29.41 12.94 22.69
C CYS A 896 29.68 14.42 22.35
N GLY A 897 30.80 14.99 22.87
CA GLY A 897 30.82 16.42 23.17
C GLY A 897 31.85 17.16 24.04
N GLU A 898 32.73 18.02 23.52
CA GLU A 898 33.38 19.16 24.21
C GLU A 898 32.96 20.59 23.77
N ALA A 899 32.81 21.51 24.72
CA ALA A 899 32.40 22.90 24.50
C ALA A 899 33.48 23.80 23.85
N PRO A 900 33.13 24.77 22.99
CA PRO A 900 34.09 25.76 22.51
C PRO A 900 34.54 26.69 23.64
N GLY A 901 35.85 26.66 23.90
CA GLY A 901 36.52 27.46 24.91
C GLY A 901 36.36 28.97 24.70
N SER A 902 36.19 29.64 25.83
CA SER A 902 36.38 31.08 26.02
C SER A 902 37.70 31.58 25.40
N PRO A 903 37.72 32.79 24.80
CA PRO A 903 38.93 33.35 24.22
C PRO A 903 39.97 33.67 25.31
N THR A 904 41.20 33.24 25.09
CA THR A 904 42.41 33.86 25.65
C THR A 904 43.18 34.54 24.55
#